data_AF-A0A397F244-F1
#
_entry.id   AF-A0A397F244-F1
#
_cell.length_a   1.000
_cell.length_b   1.000
_cell.length_c   1.000
_cell.angle_alpha   90.00
_cell.angle_beta   90.00
_cell.angle_gamma   90.00
#
_symmetry.space_group_name_H-M   'P 1'
#
loop_
_entity.id
_entity.type
_entity.pdbx_description
1 polymer ?
#
loop_
_entity_poly.entity_id
_entity_poly.type
_entity_poly.pdbx_seq_one_letter_code
_entity_poly.pdbx_strand_id
1 'polypeptide(L)'
;RAAMSSPSQGICECVVVLLSEQWCSVDIVKAVAASVSQTPSPLLHVLRIPSFVPAMRAHVIGLPAADRELIVSDLCGTALGLLHFHDLLVPQAPLLDATWASPPPRRSMLRICQLANVPAVAKGWLEHPTRLERWRQAFERIQDHPDGLEAVYGDLAQCPYDLRTEVHDWWHFRRLCATPYAAHAAFPPHKVFGPRRDDVQTYLMSVFCFDLSATTFDGAEAVCDKYMESWFPPCTCHRRPPTHSDYATTNDDGDGVDQSTTGCMLDPPSWMQHSVRQVLAGVGGAHEWKRSCSMDALPSVPGVPCNPDTNPVLQDTTAAAALTALHLSVQQVLERVAASTSSLDFYEHVVDAFWHTLDCLEDIWGVSTSGPTVEMTSWMGDILWAVVCSGTSRSSSRLNETNVRQKQPTADADDGSSVDRALSWANKWMKAYTRRIYHPFSSAEGCSSNSSSSTLLRTLFQAMGTAAADPFVWTCVMMFAARKVDAEVVTFFTTLRNHDDMAAYLWPQLQGHVHLNRPLTRVAAAVELILHADFPHIELALRRLDCPVLSLVLRWQQGCFWNVLNWGDIMGFVTLVCVHGVDSLVYLYVVVLHHIATHQLDAVATGAALLQLQITPRLSWSAYRPLFNRLRKAHYELVAEILTQPIQSDATPQ
;
A
#
# COMPACT_ATOMS: atom_id res chain seq x y z
N ARG A 1 -30.02 -14.13 -11.80
CA ARG A 1 -28.96 -14.83 -11.05
C ARG A 1 -28.05 -15.73 -11.90
N ALA A 2 -28.25 -15.90 -13.23
CA ALA A 2 -27.28 -16.61 -14.09
C ALA A 2 -26.96 -15.89 -15.42
N ALA A 3 -27.36 -14.63 -15.60
CA ALA A 3 -26.97 -13.81 -16.74
C ALA A 3 -27.03 -12.34 -16.32
N MET A 4 -25.93 -11.77 -15.83
CA MET A 4 -25.82 -10.33 -15.60
C MET A 4 -24.40 -9.86 -15.92
N SER A 5 -24.05 -9.92 -17.21
CA SER A 5 -23.15 -8.96 -17.82
C SER A 5 -23.87 -7.61 -17.83
N SER A 6 -23.50 -6.72 -16.91
CA SER A 6 -24.12 -5.40 -16.63
C SER A 6 -25.65 -5.42 -16.43
N PRO A 7 -26.21 -4.74 -15.41
CA PRO A 7 -27.65 -4.48 -15.41
C PRO A 7 -28.01 -3.74 -16.70
N SER A 8 -28.99 -4.24 -17.45
CA SER A 8 -29.50 -3.52 -18.62
C SER A 8 -29.86 -2.10 -18.20
N GLN A 9 -29.46 -1.10 -18.96
CA GLN A 9 -29.66 0.32 -18.67
C GLN A 9 -31.08 0.64 -18.15
N GLY A 10 -32.10 -0.05 -18.67
CA GLY A 10 -33.49 0.07 -18.22
C GLY A 10 -33.76 -0.29 -16.75
N ILE A 11 -33.06 -1.28 -16.16
CA ILE A 11 -33.22 -1.62 -14.73
C ILE A 11 -32.68 -0.47 -13.87
N CYS A 12 -31.54 0.10 -14.27
CA CYS A 12 -30.94 1.23 -13.58
C CYS A 12 -31.81 2.48 -13.67
N GLU A 13 -32.36 2.77 -14.86
CA GLU A 13 -33.30 3.86 -15.07
C GLU A 13 -34.58 3.69 -14.23
N CYS A 14 -35.13 2.47 -14.13
CA CYS A 14 -36.25 2.19 -13.23
C CYS A 14 -35.92 2.45 -11.76
N VAL A 15 -34.73 2.06 -11.29
CA VAL A 15 -34.29 2.31 -9.90
C VAL A 15 -34.11 3.81 -9.63
N VAL A 16 -33.55 4.57 -10.59
CA VAL A 16 -33.43 6.04 -10.52
C VAL A 16 -34.80 6.69 -10.42
N VAL A 17 -35.74 6.30 -11.30
CA VAL A 17 -37.12 6.81 -11.28
C VAL A 17 -37.76 6.51 -9.94
N LEU A 18 -37.75 5.25 -9.49
CA LEU A 18 -38.35 4.83 -8.23
C LEU A 18 -37.86 5.63 -7.02
N LEU A 19 -36.56 5.96 -6.97
CA LEU A 19 -35.96 6.72 -5.87
C LEU A 19 -36.16 8.23 -5.98
N SER A 20 -36.54 8.72 -7.17
CA SER A 20 -36.84 10.14 -7.42
C SER A 20 -38.32 10.47 -7.17
N GLU A 21 -39.16 9.47 -6.98
CA GLU A 21 -40.59 9.64 -6.74
C GLU A 21 -40.90 10.08 -5.30
N GLN A 22 -41.89 10.96 -5.14
CA GLN A 22 -42.30 11.52 -3.83
C GLN A 22 -42.83 10.46 -2.84
N TRP A 23 -43.21 9.28 -3.34
CA TRP A 23 -43.73 8.17 -2.54
C TRP A 23 -42.66 7.13 -2.18
N CYS A 24 -41.39 7.33 -2.56
CA CYS A 24 -40.31 6.43 -2.16
C CYS A 24 -40.16 6.47 -0.62
N SER A 25 -40.46 5.35 0.03
CA SER A 25 -40.39 5.26 1.49
C SER A 25 -38.95 5.11 2.00
N VAL A 26 -38.74 5.49 3.27
CA VAL A 26 -37.46 5.30 3.98
C VAL A 26 -37.03 3.83 3.96
N ASP A 27 -37.99 2.89 4.02
CA ASP A 27 -37.70 1.45 4.02
C ASP A 27 -37.13 0.96 2.69
N ILE A 28 -37.56 1.54 1.56
CA ILE A 28 -36.99 1.24 0.24
C ILE A 28 -35.54 1.71 0.18
N VAL A 29 -35.27 2.92 0.66
CA VAL A 29 -33.91 3.49 0.70
C VAL A 29 -33.00 2.67 1.61
N LYS A 30 -33.48 2.25 2.79
CA LYS A 30 -32.77 1.33 3.69
C LYS A 30 -32.43 0.01 3.00
N ALA A 31 -33.40 -0.60 2.29
CA ALA A 31 -33.18 -1.86 1.58
C ALA A 31 -32.14 -1.72 0.45
N VAL A 32 -32.18 -0.61 -0.29
CA VAL A 32 -31.20 -0.30 -1.34
C VAL A 32 -29.81 -0.11 -0.74
N ALA A 33 -29.67 0.70 0.30
CA ALA A 33 -28.40 0.96 0.97
C ALA A 33 -27.78 -0.31 1.56
N ALA A 34 -28.58 -1.11 2.29
CA ALA A 34 -28.13 -2.39 2.84
C ALA A 34 -27.69 -3.38 1.74
N SER A 35 -28.35 -3.36 0.58
CA SER A 35 -28.00 -4.22 -0.55
C SER A 35 -26.67 -3.83 -1.20
N VAL A 36 -26.37 -2.52 -1.28
CA VAL A 36 -25.09 -2.00 -1.78
C VAL A 36 -23.93 -2.46 -0.88
N SER A 37 -24.12 -2.42 0.45
CA SER A 37 -23.07 -2.76 1.42
C SER A 37 -22.79 -4.25 1.53
N GLN A 38 -23.82 -5.09 1.37
CA GLN A 38 -23.72 -6.53 1.63
C GLN A 38 -23.43 -7.34 0.39
N THR A 39 -23.87 -6.90 -0.79
CA THR A 39 -23.87 -7.74 -1.98
C THR A 39 -23.13 -7.12 -3.14
N PRO A 40 -22.49 -7.95 -3.99
CA PRO A 40 -21.99 -7.54 -5.28
C PRO A 40 -23.21 -7.31 -6.19
N SER A 41 -23.89 -6.19 -5.97
CA SER A 41 -25.21 -5.90 -6.51
C SER A 41 -25.10 -4.99 -7.74
N PRO A 42 -25.99 -5.12 -8.73
CA PRO A 42 -26.15 -4.10 -9.78
C PRO A 42 -26.36 -2.67 -9.23
N LEU A 43 -26.76 -2.52 -7.96
CA LEU A 43 -26.87 -1.22 -7.29
C LEU A 43 -25.52 -0.50 -7.12
N LEU A 44 -24.39 -1.22 -7.02
CA LEU A 44 -23.06 -0.61 -7.05
C LEU A 44 -22.81 0.09 -8.39
N HIS A 45 -23.24 -0.52 -9.50
CA HIS A 45 -23.19 0.10 -10.82
C HIS A 45 -24.20 1.25 -10.98
N VAL A 46 -25.27 1.30 -10.18
CA VAL A 46 -26.22 2.43 -10.18
C VAL A 46 -25.60 3.66 -9.51
N LEU A 47 -24.75 3.48 -8.50
CA LEU A 47 -24.04 4.58 -7.84
C LEU A 47 -23.08 5.35 -8.75
N ARG A 48 -22.68 4.81 -9.91
CA ARG A 48 -21.89 5.58 -10.89
C ARG A 48 -22.74 6.51 -11.74
N ILE A 49 -24.06 6.31 -11.79
CA ILE A 49 -24.96 7.04 -12.68
C ILE A 49 -25.06 8.50 -12.19
N PRO A 50 -24.71 9.48 -13.03
CA PRO A 50 -24.63 10.88 -12.60
C PRO A 50 -25.94 11.46 -12.04
N SER A 51 -27.09 10.97 -12.49
CA SER A 51 -28.41 11.40 -12.01
C SER A 51 -28.85 10.73 -10.72
N PHE A 52 -28.35 9.53 -10.43
CA PHE A 52 -28.77 8.74 -9.26
C PHE A 52 -28.24 9.33 -7.95
N VAL A 53 -26.93 9.60 -7.91
CA VAL A 53 -26.25 10.01 -6.69
C VAL A 53 -26.85 11.30 -6.11
N PRO A 54 -27.11 12.37 -6.90
CA PRO A 54 -27.74 13.57 -6.38
C PRO A 54 -29.16 13.32 -5.82
N ALA A 55 -29.97 12.51 -6.49
CA ALA A 55 -31.33 12.19 -6.05
C ALA A 55 -31.34 11.40 -4.73
N MET A 56 -30.53 10.35 -4.65
CA MET A 56 -30.33 9.56 -3.43
C MET A 56 -29.84 10.45 -2.28
N ARG A 57 -28.85 11.30 -2.57
CA ARG A 57 -28.24 12.18 -1.57
C ARG A 57 -29.24 13.20 -1.03
N ALA A 58 -30.05 13.83 -1.89
CA ALA A 58 -31.10 14.75 -1.47
C ALA A 58 -32.13 14.06 -0.56
N HIS A 59 -32.53 12.84 -0.89
CA HIS A 59 -33.45 12.06 -0.05
C HIS A 59 -32.83 11.74 1.31
N VAL A 60 -31.59 11.24 1.35
CA VAL A 60 -30.86 10.88 2.58
C VAL A 60 -30.68 12.08 3.51
N ILE A 61 -30.42 13.27 2.97
CA ILE A 61 -30.29 14.51 3.75
C ILE A 61 -31.60 14.86 4.47
N GLY A 62 -32.75 14.61 3.83
CA GLY A 62 -34.08 14.88 4.38
C GLY A 62 -34.57 13.89 5.45
N LEU A 63 -33.82 12.81 5.72
CA LEU A 63 -34.21 11.79 6.69
C LEU A 63 -33.92 12.20 8.14
N PRO A 64 -34.65 11.62 9.12
CA PRO A 64 -34.31 11.72 10.54
C PRO A 64 -32.87 11.25 10.81
N ALA A 65 -32.20 11.85 11.80
CA ALA A 65 -30.78 11.59 12.09
C ALA A 65 -30.45 10.10 12.25
N ALA A 66 -31.25 9.35 13.03
CA ALA A 66 -31.02 7.92 13.27
C ALA A 66 -31.10 7.07 11.98
N ASP A 67 -32.03 7.39 11.08
CA ASP A 67 -32.19 6.65 9.81
C ASP A 67 -31.09 7.04 8.81
N ARG A 68 -30.78 8.34 8.74
CA ARG A 68 -29.71 8.88 7.90
C ARG A 68 -28.38 8.24 8.25
N GLU A 69 -28.05 8.12 9.54
CA GLU A 69 -26.84 7.48 10.04
C GLU A 69 -26.69 6.05 9.51
N LEU A 70 -27.71 5.22 9.72
CA LEU A 70 -27.70 3.83 9.29
C LEU A 70 -27.50 3.71 7.77
N ILE A 71 -28.26 4.49 7.01
CA ILE A 71 -28.25 4.48 5.54
C ILE A 71 -26.91 4.97 4.98
N VAL A 72 -26.38 6.09 5.48
CA VAL A 72 -25.08 6.62 5.03
C VAL A 72 -23.99 5.61 5.34
N SER A 73 -24.02 4.99 6.51
CA SER A 73 -23.04 3.97 6.87
C SER A 73 -23.15 2.73 5.98
N ASP A 74 -24.35 2.35 5.53
CA ASP A 74 -24.55 1.23 4.61
C ASP A 74 -24.02 1.59 3.21
N LEU A 75 -24.38 2.77 2.70
CA LEU A 75 -23.88 3.27 1.41
C LEU A 75 -22.35 3.32 1.40
N CYS A 76 -21.74 3.84 2.47
CA CYS A 76 -20.29 3.90 2.68
C CYS A 76 -19.61 2.54 2.97
N GLY A 77 -20.34 1.42 2.88
CA GLY A 77 -19.78 0.07 2.94
C GLY A 77 -18.92 -0.31 1.72
N THR A 78 -18.82 0.56 0.71
CA THR A 78 -18.07 0.36 -0.54
C THR A 78 -17.16 1.56 -0.81
N ALA A 79 -16.15 1.41 -1.68
CA ALA A 79 -15.24 2.51 -2.01
C ALA A 79 -15.97 3.61 -2.78
N LEU A 80 -16.87 3.22 -3.69
CA LEU A 80 -17.69 4.15 -4.46
C LEU A 80 -18.69 4.90 -3.56
N GLY A 81 -19.29 4.23 -2.59
CA GLY A 81 -20.18 4.89 -1.62
C GLY A 81 -19.45 5.91 -0.76
N LEU A 82 -18.24 5.60 -0.28
CA LEU A 82 -17.41 6.58 0.43
C LEU A 82 -17.11 7.82 -0.42
N LEU A 83 -16.79 7.62 -1.71
CA LEU A 83 -16.52 8.74 -2.62
C LEU A 83 -17.68 9.75 -2.66
N HIS A 84 -18.93 9.29 -2.59
CA HIS A 84 -20.12 10.12 -2.73
C HIS A 84 -20.79 10.57 -1.42
N PHE A 85 -20.57 9.84 -0.32
CA PHE A 85 -21.32 10.04 0.94
C PHE A 85 -20.44 10.20 2.19
N HIS A 86 -19.10 10.14 2.09
CA HIS A 86 -18.21 10.20 3.27
C HIS A 86 -18.38 11.48 4.11
N ASP A 87 -18.69 12.60 3.48
CA ASP A 87 -18.86 13.89 4.15
C ASP A 87 -20.09 13.90 5.07
N LEU A 88 -21.11 13.10 4.75
CA LEU A 88 -22.28 12.90 5.61
C LEU A 88 -21.95 12.05 6.86
N LEU A 89 -20.77 11.41 6.92
CA LEU A 89 -20.29 10.71 8.11
C LEU A 89 -19.64 11.66 9.15
N VAL A 90 -19.09 12.79 8.71
CA VAL A 90 -18.25 13.68 9.54
C VAL A 90 -19.10 14.87 10.00
N PRO A 91 -20.07 14.64 10.91
CA PRO A 91 -19.88 15.05 12.31
C PRO A 91 -20.75 14.24 13.32
N GLN A 92 -20.66 12.91 13.41
CA GLN A 92 -21.58 12.12 14.26
C GLN A 92 -20.88 11.05 15.13
N ALA A 93 -20.68 11.37 16.43
CA ALA A 93 -20.34 10.38 17.47
C ALA A 93 -21.27 9.14 17.55
N PRO A 94 -22.61 9.25 17.39
CA PRO A 94 -23.51 8.07 17.50
C PRO A 94 -23.30 6.99 16.43
N LEU A 95 -22.89 7.38 15.22
CA LEU A 95 -22.52 6.45 14.12
C LEU A 95 -21.38 5.51 14.51
N LEU A 96 -20.43 6.05 15.28
CA LEU A 96 -19.26 5.31 15.73
C LEU A 96 -19.68 4.20 16.70
N ASP A 97 -20.65 4.45 17.58
CA ASP A 97 -21.08 3.50 18.60
C ASP A 97 -22.00 2.43 18.03
N ALA A 98 -22.89 2.78 17.08
CA ALA A 98 -23.80 1.84 16.45
C ALA A 98 -23.08 0.75 15.62
N THR A 99 -22.00 1.11 14.93
CA THR A 99 -21.18 0.19 14.11
C THR A 99 -20.27 -0.72 14.94
N TRP A 100 -19.98 -0.34 16.19
CA TRP A 100 -19.07 -1.07 17.08
C TRP A 100 -19.82 -1.81 18.22
N ALA A 101 -21.15 -1.69 18.29
CA ALA A 101 -22.00 -2.28 19.32
C ALA A 101 -22.12 -3.81 19.22
N SER A 102 -22.17 -4.47 20.39
CA SER A 102 -22.52 -5.90 20.55
C SER A 102 -24.05 -6.05 20.56
N PRO A 103 -24.68 -7.13 20.03
CA PRO A 103 -24.16 -8.45 19.65
C PRO A 103 -23.85 -8.62 18.13
N PRO A 104 -23.25 -9.76 17.69
CA PRO A 104 -23.15 -10.07 16.27
C PRO A 104 -24.58 -10.18 15.72
N PRO A 105 -24.96 -9.29 14.80
CA PRO A 105 -24.26 -9.14 13.53
C PRO A 105 -23.69 -7.73 13.26
N ARG A 106 -23.68 -6.81 14.24
CA ARG A 106 -23.42 -5.39 13.96
C ARG A 106 -21.95 -4.99 13.82
N ARG A 107 -21.00 -5.77 14.34
CA ARG A 107 -19.56 -5.47 14.21
C ARG A 107 -18.96 -6.17 12.99
N SER A 108 -19.14 -5.58 11.81
CA SER A 108 -18.45 -6.03 10.59
C SER A 108 -17.08 -5.36 10.50
N MET A 109 -16.00 -6.14 10.67
CA MET A 109 -14.64 -5.60 10.55
C MET A 109 -14.34 -5.14 9.12
N LEU A 110 -14.94 -5.77 8.10
CA LEU A 110 -14.93 -5.26 6.74
C LEU A 110 -15.41 -3.79 6.69
N ARG A 111 -16.63 -3.52 7.18
CA ARG A 111 -17.21 -2.17 7.15
C ARG A 111 -16.44 -1.17 8.00
N ILE A 112 -15.98 -1.61 9.17
CA ILE A 112 -15.15 -0.78 10.05
C ILE A 112 -13.88 -0.37 9.34
N CYS A 113 -13.11 -1.32 8.79
CA CYS A 113 -11.88 -1.01 8.08
C CYS A 113 -12.14 -0.13 6.85
N GLN A 114 -13.27 -0.33 6.16
CA GLN A 114 -13.69 0.49 5.03
C GLN A 114 -13.87 1.96 5.45
N LEU A 115 -14.67 2.21 6.48
CA LEU A 115 -14.96 3.55 7.02
C LEU A 115 -13.73 4.19 7.69
N ALA A 116 -12.82 3.39 8.26
CA ALA A 116 -11.56 3.87 8.84
C ALA A 116 -10.61 4.45 7.77
N ASN A 117 -10.93 4.29 6.48
CA ASN A 117 -10.20 5.00 5.43
C ASN A 117 -10.64 6.48 5.29
N VAL A 118 -11.58 6.96 6.13
CA VAL A 118 -11.86 8.39 6.29
C VAL A 118 -11.08 8.90 7.51
N PRO A 119 -10.10 9.80 7.36
CA PRO A 119 -9.22 10.24 8.46
C PRO A 119 -9.97 10.72 9.71
N ALA A 120 -11.04 11.51 9.53
CA ALA A 120 -11.86 11.99 10.64
C ALA A 120 -12.60 10.87 11.38
N VAL A 121 -13.05 9.83 10.68
CA VAL A 121 -13.73 8.67 11.29
C VAL A 121 -12.73 7.81 12.06
N ALA A 122 -11.56 7.54 11.46
CA ALA A 122 -10.48 6.79 12.12
C ALA A 122 -10.03 7.50 13.41
N LYS A 123 -9.80 8.81 13.34
CA LYS A 123 -9.49 9.64 14.51
C LYS A 123 -10.61 9.59 15.54
N GLY A 124 -11.86 9.78 15.13
CA GLY A 124 -13.03 9.69 16.01
C GLY A 124 -13.13 8.35 16.74
N TRP A 125 -12.78 7.23 16.09
CA TRP A 125 -12.73 5.91 16.72
C TRP A 125 -11.58 5.73 17.69
N LEU A 126 -10.38 6.14 17.30
CA LEU A 126 -9.18 5.98 18.11
C LEU A 126 -9.14 6.91 19.33
N GLU A 127 -9.82 8.06 19.26
CA GLU A 127 -9.93 9.02 20.36
C GLU A 127 -11.19 8.84 21.22
N HIS A 128 -12.09 7.90 20.87
CA HIS A 128 -13.36 7.74 21.58
C HIS A 128 -13.17 7.23 23.02
N PRO A 129 -13.59 8.00 24.06
CA PRO A 129 -13.29 7.68 25.46
C PRO A 129 -13.76 6.28 25.89
N THR A 130 -15.00 5.92 25.56
CA THR A 130 -15.59 4.62 25.94
C THR A 130 -14.86 3.43 25.30
N ARG A 131 -14.27 3.62 24.10
CA ARG A 131 -13.53 2.55 23.42
C ARG A 131 -12.13 2.42 23.97
N LEU A 132 -11.46 3.54 24.17
CA LEU A 132 -10.15 3.57 24.81
C LEU A 132 -10.22 2.88 26.17
N GLU A 133 -11.27 3.13 26.95
CA GLU A 133 -11.51 2.46 28.22
C GLU A 133 -11.77 0.96 28.04
N ARG A 134 -12.60 0.57 27.07
CA ARG A 134 -12.84 -0.86 26.77
C ARG A 134 -11.57 -1.60 26.34
N TRP A 135 -10.75 -1.01 25.47
CA TRP A 135 -9.48 -1.59 25.03
C TRP A 135 -8.48 -1.65 26.17
N ARG A 136 -8.42 -0.62 27.02
CA ARG A 136 -7.61 -0.64 28.24
C ARG A 136 -8.03 -1.77 29.17
N GLN A 137 -9.33 -1.92 29.45
CA GLN A 137 -9.82 -3.01 30.30
C GLN A 137 -9.56 -4.40 29.72
N ALA A 138 -9.68 -4.56 28.39
CA ALA A 138 -9.31 -5.80 27.72
C ALA A 138 -7.82 -6.09 27.86
N PHE A 139 -6.97 -5.07 27.66
CA PHE A 139 -5.53 -5.15 27.84
C PHE A 139 -5.14 -5.50 29.27
N GLU A 140 -5.70 -4.81 30.28
CA GLU A 140 -5.47 -5.08 31.70
C GLU A 140 -5.85 -6.51 32.06
N ARG A 141 -6.99 -7.01 31.57
CA ARG A 141 -7.38 -8.41 31.77
C ARG A 141 -6.42 -9.41 31.13
N ILE A 142 -5.96 -9.16 29.91
CA ILE A 142 -4.95 -10.01 29.26
C ILE A 142 -3.66 -9.98 30.07
N GLN A 143 -3.24 -8.80 30.52
CA GLN A 143 -2.00 -8.60 31.29
C GLN A 143 -2.04 -9.30 32.66
N ASP A 144 -3.15 -9.22 33.38
CA ASP A 144 -3.29 -9.78 34.72
C ASP A 144 -3.54 -11.30 34.72
N HIS A 145 -3.85 -11.89 33.57
CA HIS A 145 -4.13 -13.32 33.45
C HIS A 145 -2.83 -14.12 33.27
N PRO A 146 -2.66 -15.28 33.96
CA PRO A 146 -1.43 -16.07 33.90
C PRO A 146 -1.06 -16.54 32.49
N ASP A 147 -2.05 -16.95 31.68
CA ASP A 147 -1.87 -17.38 30.29
C ASP A 147 -2.06 -16.23 29.26
N GLY A 148 -1.92 -14.97 29.71
CA GLY A 148 -2.22 -13.80 28.91
C GLY A 148 -1.35 -13.65 27.65
N LEU A 149 -0.06 -13.96 27.77
CA LEU A 149 0.89 -13.92 26.67
C LEU A 149 0.55 -15.01 25.63
N GLU A 150 0.31 -16.23 26.10
CA GLU A 150 -0.14 -17.39 25.33
C GLU A 150 -1.40 -17.12 24.53
N ALA A 151 -2.35 -16.45 25.16
CA ALA A 151 -3.63 -16.09 24.56
C ALA A 151 -3.48 -15.15 23.35
N VAL A 152 -2.48 -14.25 23.34
CA VAL A 152 -2.33 -13.22 22.29
C VAL A 152 -1.36 -13.60 21.18
N TYR A 153 -0.44 -14.54 21.40
CA TYR A 153 0.41 -15.06 20.32
C TYR A 153 -0.19 -16.29 19.61
N GLY A 154 -1.00 -17.09 20.32
CA GLY A 154 -1.60 -18.32 19.79
C GLY A 154 -2.82 -18.11 18.89
N ASP A 155 -3.35 -19.21 18.36
CA ASP A 155 -4.65 -19.20 17.67
C ASP A 155 -5.78 -18.93 18.66
N LEU A 156 -6.81 -18.19 18.24
CA LEU A 156 -7.98 -17.88 19.07
C LEU A 156 -8.69 -19.15 19.54
N ALA A 157 -8.61 -20.23 18.77
CA ALA A 157 -9.14 -21.54 19.16
C ALA A 157 -8.46 -22.11 20.42
N GLN A 158 -7.18 -21.79 20.62
CA GLN A 158 -6.35 -22.22 21.74
C GLN A 158 -6.36 -21.23 22.90
N CYS A 159 -6.88 -20.02 22.69
CA CYS A 159 -7.05 -19.00 23.74
C CYS A 159 -7.98 -19.51 24.87
N PRO A 160 -7.60 -19.29 26.16
CA PRO A 160 -8.47 -19.52 27.31
C PRO A 160 -9.84 -18.88 27.13
N TYR A 161 -10.90 -19.62 27.48
CA TYR A 161 -12.27 -19.21 27.17
C TYR A 161 -12.65 -17.85 27.77
N ASP A 162 -12.16 -17.58 28.97
CA ASP A 162 -12.35 -16.35 29.74
C ASP A 162 -11.57 -15.14 29.20
N LEU A 163 -10.53 -15.36 28.38
CA LEU A 163 -9.79 -14.30 27.68
C LEU A 163 -10.21 -14.07 26.23
N ARG A 164 -11.02 -14.95 25.64
CA ARG A 164 -11.35 -14.89 24.20
C ARG A 164 -11.98 -13.58 23.79
N THR A 165 -12.79 -12.96 24.64
CA THR A 165 -13.49 -11.72 24.30
C THR A 165 -12.50 -10.56 24.20
N GLU A 166 -11.55 -10.52 25.11
CA GLU A 166 -10.51 -9.50 25.28
C GLU A 166 -9.48 -9.63 24.16
N VAL A 167 -9.00 -10.85 23.89
CA VAL A 167 -8.08 -11.13 22.78
C VAL A 167 -8.72 -10.78 21.45
N HIS A 168 -10.01 -11.09 21.28
CA HIS A 168 -10.75 -10.72 20.08
C HIS A 168 -10.92 -9.20 19.94
N ASP A 169 -11.21 -8.48 21.03
CA ASP A 169 -11.24 -7.00 21.04
C ASP A 169 -9.87 -6.39 20.70
N TRP A 170 -8.78 -6.99 21.20
CA TRP A 170 -7.40 -6.63 20.83
C TRP A 170 -7.12 -6.86 19.34
N TRP A 171 -7.53 -8.00 18.79
CA TRP A 171 -7.36 -8.29 17.36
C TRP A 171 -8.10 -7.29 16.47
N HIS A 172 -9.31 -6.89 16.86
CA HIS A 172 -10.06 -5.85 16.16
C HIS A 172 -9.40 -4.48 16.22
N PHE A 173 -8.87 -4.12 17.38
CA PHE A 173 -8.10 -2.89 17.55
C PHE A 173 -6.87 -2.86 16.63
N ARG A 174 -6.08 -3.93 16.60
CA ARG A 174 -4.95 -4.10 15.66
C ARG A 174 -5.38 -3.88 14.20
N ARG A 175 -6.48 -4.51 13.78
CA ARG A 175 -6.97 -4.41 12.39
C ARG A 175 -7.40 -2.99 12.02
N LEU A 176 -7.98 -2.25 12.97
CA LEU A 176 -8.28 -0.84 12.80
C LEU A 176 -6.99 -0.02 12.63
N CYS A 177 -5.99 -0.25 13.49
CA CYS A 177 -4.68 0.41 13.39
C CYS A 177 -3.92 0.05 12.11
N ALA A 178 -4.22 -1.09 11.50
CA ALA A 178 -3.63 -1.54 10.25
C ALA A 178 -4.22 -0.84 9.00
N THR A 179 -5.17 0.09 9.13
CA THR A 179 -5.64 0.88 7.99
C THR A 179 -4.71 2.07 7.71
N PRO A 180 -4.61 2.53 6.46
CA PRO A 180 -3.63 3.56 6.10
C PRO A 180 -3.77 4.87 6.89
N TYR A 181 -5.00 5.29 7.18
CA TYR A 181 -5.26 6.55 7.87
C TYR A 181 -5.31 6.47 9.40
N ALA A 182 -5.40 5.26 9.97
CA ALA A 182 -5.29 5.08 11.41
C ALA A 182 -3.89 5.48 11.94
N ALA A 183 -2.86 5.41 11.08
CA ALA A 183 -1.52 5.85 11.41
C ALA A 183 -1.43 7.34 11.77
N HIS A 184 -2.15 8.18 11.03
CA HIS A 184 -2.14 9.64 11.22
C HIS A 184 -2.91 10.08 12.47
N ALA A 185 -3.85 9.26 12.95
CA ALA A 185 -4.64 9.58 14.14
C ALA A 185 -3.81 9.54 15.44
N ALA A 186 -2.58 8.99 15.40
CA ALA A 186 -1.54 9.05 16.44
C ALA A 186 -2.07 9.22 17.88
N PHE A 187 -2.84 8.25 18.37
CA PHE A 187 -3.25 8.26 19.78
C PHE A 187 -2.04 7.92 20.67
N PRO A 188 -1.92 8.52 21.86
CA PRO A 188 -0.84 8.18 22.79
C PRO A 188 -1.01 6.74 23.30
N PRO A 189 -0.04 5.83 23.08
CA PRO A 189 -0.20 4.42 23.46
C PRO A 189 -0.39 4.23 24.95
N HIS A 190 0.18 5.11 25.78
CA HIS A 190 0.00 5.07 27.24
C HIS A 190 -1.48 5.18 27.68
N LYS A 191 -2.38 5.70 26.82
CA LYS A 191 -3.82 5.72 27.10
C LYS A 191 -4.46 4.33 27.04
N VAL A 192 -3.88 3.40 26.28
CA VAL A 192 -4.38 2.03 26.09
C VAL A 192 -3.55 1.01 26.85
N PHE A 193 -2.22 1.10 26.76
CA PHE A 193 -1.30 0.10 27.30
C PHE A 193 -0.83 0.39 28.74
N GLY A 194 -1.21 1.53 29.34
CA GLY A 194 -0.82 1.87 30.71
C GLY A 194 0.69 2.15 30.91
N PRO A 195 1.13 2.40 32.18
CA PRO A 195 2.50 2.81 32.50
C PRO A 195 3.46 1.68 32.93
N ARG A 196 2.95 0.46 33.18
CA ARG A 196 3.79 -0.70 33.52
C ARG A 196 4.67 -1.10 32.32
N ARG A 197 5.60 -2.03 32.49
CA ARG A 197 6.33 -2.70 31.40
C ARG A 197 6.57 -4.15 31.81
N ASP A 198 5.77 -5.05 31.28
CA ASP A 198 5.98 -6.50 31.36
C ASP A 198 6.01 -7.11 29.94
N ASP A 199 6.16 -8.43 29.86
CA ASP A 199 6.32 -9.16 28.61
C ASP A 199 5.08 -9.08 27.72
N VAL A 200 3.88 -9.17 28.31
CA VAL A 200 2.59 -9.03 27.60
C VAL A 200 2.48 -7.66 26.98
N GLN A 201 2.71 -6.60 27.75
CA GLN A 201 2.65 -5.23 27.26
C GLN A 201 3.70 -4.97 26.20
N THR A 202 4.91 -5.49 26.40
CA THR A 202 6.00 -5.37 25.45
C THR A 202 5.62 -6.01 24.12
N TYR A 203 5.06 -7.22 24.15
CA TYR A 203 4.59 -7.91 22.96
C TYR A 203 3.47 -7.14 22.26
N LEU A 204 2.43 -6.73 22.98
CA LEU A 204 1.28 -6.02 22.39
C LEU A 204 1.66 -4.66 21.80
N MET A 205 2.52 -3.89 22.49
CA MET A 205 3.09 -2.66 21.95
C MET A 205 3.93 -2.91 20.69
N SER A 206 4.72 -3.99 20.68
CA SER A 206 5.52 -4.38 19.52
C SER A 206 4.63 -4.72 18.33
N VAL A 207 3.56 -5.49 18.54
CA VAL A 207 2.56 -5.80 17.51
C VAL A 207 1.94 -4.53 16.95
N PHE A 208 1.49 -3.61 17.82
CA PHE A 208 0.94 -2.33 17.39
C PHE A 208 1.94 -1.51 16.55
N CYS A 209 3.19 -1.39 17.01
CA CYS A 209 4.23 -0.65 16.29
C CYS A 209 4.61 -1.33 14.97
N PHE A 210 4.57 -2.65 14.92
CA PHE A 210 4.81 -3.43 13.71
C PHE A 210 3.71 -3.15 12.68
N ASP A 211 2.45 -3.25 13.09
CA ASP A 211 1.30 -2.96 12.23
C ASP A 211 1.36 -1.52 11.71
N LEU A 212 1.61 -0.56 12.60
CA LEU A 212 1.71 0.85 12.26
C LEU A 212 2.86 1.16 11.29
N SER A 213 4.02 0.53 11.47
CA SER A 213 5.18 0.75 10.59
C SER A 213 5.05 0.05 9.25
N ALA A 214 4.30 -1.05 9.18
CA ALA A 214 4.10 -1.80 7.94
C ALA A 214 3.08 -1.13 7.01
N THR A 215 2.16 -0.30 7.53
CA THR A 215 1.01 0.23 6.79
C THR A 215 1.35 1.40 5.89
N THR A 216 1.97 2.44 6.43
CA THR A 216 2.26 3.67 5.68
C THR A 216 3.61 4.22 6.05
N PHE A 217 4.12 5.08 5.16
CA PHE A 217 5.31 5.85 5.42
C PHE A 217 5.20 6.66 6.72
N ASP A 218 4.10 7.40 6.88
CA ASP A 218 3.84 8.23 8.06
C ASP A 218 3.72 7.40 9.34
N GLY A 219 3.21 6.17 9.23
CA GLY A 219 3.19 5.21 10.34
C GLY A 219 4.59 4.77 10.76
N ALA A 220 5.47 4.47 9.80
CA ALA A 220 6.87 4.14 10.09
C ALA A 220 7.64 5.31 10.72
N GLU A 221 7.45 6.54 10.21
CA GLU A 221 8.01 7.76 10.80
C GLU A 221 7.49 7.95 12.25
N ALA A 222 6.18 7.83 12.46
CA ALA A 222 5.58 7.95 13.78
C ALA A 222 6.14 6.94 14.79
N VAL A 223 6.35 5.68 14.38
CA VAL A 223 6.94 4.67 15.25
C VAL A 223 8.39 5.00 15.59
N CYS A 224 9.16 5.47 14.62
CA CYS A 224 10.56 5.81 14.83
C CYS A 224 10.74 7.01 15.75
N ASP A 225 9.96 8.07 15.54
CA ASP A 225 10.11 9.29 16.32
C ASP A 225 9.56 9.13 17.74
N LYS A 226 8.44 8.43 17.90
CA LYS A 226 7.71 8.41 19.17
C LYS A 226 8.05 7.19 20.04
N TYR A 227 8.34 6.05 19.42
CA TYR A 227 8.38 4.77 20.14
C TYR A 227 9.74 4.07 20.10
N MET A 228 10.58 4.28 19.08
CA MET A 228 11.86 3.56 18.97
C MET A 228 12.80 3.79 20.14
N GLU A 229 13.09 5.05 20.49
CA GLU A 229 14.03 5.33 21.59
C GLU A 229 13.45 4.99 22.97
N SER A 230 12.14 5.16 23.13
CA SER A 230 11.47 5.04 24.43
C SER A 230 11.08 3.60 24.76
N TRP A 231 10.58 2.82 23.80
CA TRP A 231 10.02 1.47 24.02
C TRP A 231 10.92 0.33 23.54
N PHE A 232 11.82 0.57 22.59
CA PHE A 232 12.61 -0.47 21.95
C PHE A 232 14.12 -0.21 22.20
N PRO A 233 14.74 -0.79 23.26
CA PRO A 233 16.17 -0.60 23.58
C PRO A 233 17.09 -1.37 22.60
N PRO A 234 18.22 -0.81 22.12
CA PRO A 234 18.99 -1.31 20.96
C PRO A 234 19.31 -2.81 21.02
N CYS A 235 19.10 -3.54 19.91
CA CYS A 235 19.36 -4.97 19.82
C CYS A 235 20.85 -5.21 19.58
N THR A 236 21.45 -6.11 20.34
CA THR A 236 22.86 -6.52 20.19
C THR A 236 23.10 -7.52 19.06
N CYS A 237 22.03 -8.06 18.46
CA CYS A 237 22.05 -9.03 17.35
C CYS A 237 22.82 -8.58 16.09
N HIS A 238 23.10 -7.28 15.94
CA HIS A 238 23.91 -6.74 14.83
C HIS A 238 25.34 -6.34 15.22
N ARG A 239 25.79 -6.57 16.46
CA ARG A 239 27.22 -6.40 16.77
C ARG A 239 27.99 -7.55 16.12
N ARG A 240 28.79 -7.23 15.10
CA ARG A 240 29.89 -8.11 14.64
C ARG A 240 30.64 -8.64 15.87
N PRO A 241 31.07 -9.91 15.88
CA PRO A 241 31.97 -10.36 16.93
C PRO A 241 33.19 -9.42 16.94
N PRO A 242 33.70 -9.04 18.14
CA PRO A 242 34.91 -8.25 18.21
C PRO A 242 35.99 -9.01 17.44
N THR A 243 36.56 -8.36 16.42
CA THR A 243 37.75 -8.86 15.75
C THR A 243 38.82 -9.01 16.82
N HIS A 244 39.21 -10.26 17.11
CA HIS A 244 40.23 -10.59 18.08
C HIS A 244 41.54 -9.86 17.74
N SER A 245 41.84 -8.80 18.47
CA SER A 245 43.20 -8.47 18.89
C SER A 245 43.08 -7.71 20.19
N ASP A 246 42.98 -8.45 21.30
CA ASP A 246 43.62 -8.10 22.56
C ASP A 246 43.59 -9.33 23.48
N TYR A 247 44.74 -9.56 24.12
CA TYR A 247 45.20 -10.80 24.76
C TYR A 247 44.33 -11.30 25.93
N ALA A 248 44.08 -12.61 26.01
CA ALA A 248 44.37 -13.45 27.18
C ALA A 248 43.99 -14.92 26.97
N THR A 249 44.94 -15.79 27.29
CA THR A 249 44.87 -17.25 27.37
C THR A 249 43.96 -17.74 28.50
N THR A 250 43.04 -18.66 28.20
CA THR A 250 42.77 -19.87 29.02
C THR A 250 41.92 -20.85 28.22
N ASN A 251 42.35 -22.10 28.21
CA ASN A 251 41.66 -23.25 27.63
C ASN A 251 40.31 -23.46 28.32
N ASP A 252 39.24 -23.65 27.55
CA ASP A 252 38.11 -24.48 27.94
C ASP A 252 37.46 -25.05 26.68
N ASP A 253 37.50 -26.37 26.57
CA ASP A 253 36.81 -27.16 25.56
C ASP A 253 35.30 -27.12 25.86
N GLY A 254 34.54 -26.42 25.04
CA GLY A 254 33.08 -26.41 25.08
C GLY A 254 32.51 -26.03 23.73
N ASP A 255 31.69 -26.91 23.16
CA ASP A 255 31.01 -26.78 21.87
C ASP A 255 30.39 -25.38 21.65
N GLY A 256 31.11 -24.54 20.91
CA GLY A 256 30.70 -23.18 20.56
C GLY A 256 29.69 -23.18 19.43
N VAL A 257 28.42 -23.46 19.73
CA VAL A 257 27.30 -23.04 18.87
C VAL A 257 27.34 -21.50 18.82
N ASP A 258 27.25 -20.92 17.62
CA ASP A 258 27.22 -19.48 17.36
C ASP A 258 26.14 -18.75 18.20
N GLN A 259 26.47 -18.33 19.42
CA GLN A 259 25.55 -17.68 20.36
C GLN A 259 25.25 -16.19 20.03
N SER A 260 25.84 -15.63 18.96
CA SER A 260 25.69 -14.19 18.65
C SER A 260 24.43 -13.83 17.85
N THR A 261 23.79 -14.81 17.20
CA THR A 261 22.54 -14.60 16.43
C THR A 261 21.28 -15.09 17.16
N THR A 262 21.43 -15.92 18.20
CA THR A 262 20.31 -16.61 18.88
C THR A 262 19.66 -15.82 20.01
N GLY A 263 20.34 -14.82 20.59
CA GLY A 263 19.84 -14.12 21.79
C GLY A 263 18.57 -13.27 21.60
N CYS A 264 18.20 -12.91 20.38
CA CYS A 264 17.03 -12.06 20.09
C CYS A 264 15.75 -12.85 19.73
N MET A 265 15.84 -14.18 19.62
CA MET A 265 14.74 -15.05 19.17
C MET A 265 14.28 -16.03 20.26
N LEU A 266 14.65 -15.81 21.52
CA LEU A 266 14.40 -16.74 22.63
C LEU A 266 12.97 -16.64 23.19
N ASP A 267 12.31 -15.49 23.04
CA ASP A 267 10.94 -15.24 23.53
C ASP A 267 10.11 -14.39 22.53
N PRO A 268 8.76 -14.56 22.49
CA PRO A 268 7.89 -13.83 21.56
C PRO A 268 7.98 -12.29 21.65
N PRO A 269 8.02 -11.66 22.85
CA PRO A 269 8.24 -10.22 22.98
C PRO A 269 9.53 -9.74 22.29
N SER A 270 10.68 -10.34 22.61
CA SER A 270 11.98 -9.98 22.01
C SER A 270 11.99 -10.17 20.49
N TRP A 271 11.38 -11.27 20.00
CA TRP A 271 11.23 -11.51 18.57
C TRP A 271 10.38 -10.43 17.89
N MET A 272 9.28 -9.99 18.53
CA MET A 272 8.42 -8.98 17.94
C MET A 272 9.08 -7.59 17.96
N GLN A 273 9.80 -7.24 19.02
CA GLN A 273 10.63 -6.03 19.04
C GLN A 273 11.69 -6.03 17.94
N HIS A 274 12.31 -7.19 17.69
CA HIS A 274 13.22 -7.37 16.57
C HIS A 274 12.51 -7.19 15.23
N SER A 275 11.31 -7.73 15.08
CA SER A 275 10.51 -7.63 13.86
C SER A 275 10.13 -6.18 13.55
N VAL A 276 9.73 -5.38 14.56
CA VAL A 276 9.50 -3.94 14.40
C VAL A 276 10.74 -3.25 13.84
N ARG A 277 11.91 -3.56 14.40
CA ARG A 277 13.18 -2.99 13.92
C ARG A 277 13.55 -3.45 12.54
N GLN A 278 13.30 -4.71 12.23
CA GLN A 278 13.53 -5.23 10.90
C GLN A 278 12.63 -4.53 9.89
N VAL A 279 11.34 -4.30 10.19
CA VAL A 279 10.44 -3.55 9.31
C VAL A 279 10.86 -2.09 9.16
N LEU A 280 11.27 -1.43 10.24
CA LEU A 280 11.73 -0.04 10.18
C LEU A 280 13.09 0.11 9.50
N ALA A 281 13.97 -0.87 9.69
CA ALA A 281 15.22 -0.93 8.99
C ALA A 281 15.02 -1.41 7.55
N GLY A 282 13.96 -2.17 7.26
CA GLY A 282 13.75 -3.13 6.17
C GLY A 282 12.54 -2.82 5.33
N VAL A 283 12.81 -2.34 4.13
CA VAL A 283 11.80 -2.16 3.10
C VAL A 283 12.17 -3.04 1.92
N GLY A 284 11.18 -3.61 1.23
CA GLY A 284 11.34 -4.62 0.17
C GLY A 284 10.84 -6.00 0.58
N GLY A 285 10.59 -6.85 -0.42
CA GLY A 285 10.16 -8.21 -0.20
C GLY A 285 11.26 -9.15 0.36
N ALA A 286 10.88 -10.17 1.12
CA ALA A 286 11.64 -11.35 1.60
C ALA A 286 12.42 -12.14 0.55
N HIS A 287 12.34 -11.80 -0.74
CA HIS A 287 13.27 -12.32 -1.75
C HIS A 287 14.49 -11.41 -1.95
N GLU A 288 14.48 -10.19 -1.43
CA GLU A 288 15.67 -9.34 -1.33
C GLU A 288 16.52 -9.72 -0.10
N TRP A 289 15.91 -10.24 0.98
CA TRP A 289 16.55 -11.00 2.06
C TRP A 289 15.62 -12.12 2.55
N LYS A 290 16.08 -13.38 2.49
CA LYS A 290 15.36 -14.54 3.06
C LYS A 290 15.00 -14.22 4.51
N ARG A 291 13.71 -14.05 4.83
CA ARG A 291 13.27 -14.06 6.23
C ARG A 291 13.60 -15.44 6.75
N SER A 292 14.61 -15.56 7.62
CA SER A 292 14.87 -16.81 8.34
C SER A 292 13.64 -17.11 9.18
N CYS A 293 12.73 -17.91 8.62
CA CYS A 293 11.61 -18.45 9.36
C CYS A 293 12.06 -19.78 9.94
N SER A 294 11.58 -20.14 11.12
CA SER A 294 11.96 -21.36 11.86
C SER A 294 11.84 -22.67 11.06
N MET A 295 11.15 -22.68 9.91
CA MET A 295 11.08 -23.85 9.02
C MET A 295 12.28 -24.00 8.07
N ASP A 296 13.03 -22.92 7.78
CA ASP A 296 14.24 -22.97 6.94
C ASP A 296 15.46 -23.54 7.70
N ALA A 297 15.35 -23.69 9.03
CA ALA A 297 16.37 -24.24 9.91
C ALA A 297 16.12 -25.71 10.30
N LEU A 298 15.21 -26.41 9.60
CA LEU A 298 15.17 -27.86 9.69
C LEU A 298 16.35 -28.41 8.87
N PRO A 299 17.22 -29.25 9.45
CA PRO A 299 18.30 -29.87 8.71
C PRO A 299 17.69 -30.61 7.51
N SER A 300 18.18 -30.27 6.32
CA SER A 300 17.91 -31.02 5.10
C SER A 300 18.16 -32.50 5.39
N VAL A 301 17.21 -33.34 4.98
CA VAL A 301 17.30 -34.79 5.13
C VAL A 301 18.66 -35.24 4.57
N PRO A 302 19.53 -35.87 5.38
CA PRO A 302 20.83 -36.31 4.90
C PRO A 302 20.61 -37.39 3.83
N GLY A 303 20.95 -37.08 2.57
CA GLY A 303 20.95 -38.07 1.49
C GLY A 303 20.42 -37.62 0.13
N VAL A 304 19.89 -36.40 -0.02
CA VAL A 304 19.53 -35.86 -1.35
C VAL A 304 20.57 -34.82 -1.77
N PRO A 305 21.41 -35.08 -2.79
CA PRO A 305 22.28 -34.04 -3.32
C PRO A 305 21.42 -33.01 -4.05
N CYS A 306 21.21 -31.85 -3.42
CA CYS A 306 20.90 -30.62 -4.14
C CYS A 306 22.15 -30.25 -4.93
N ASN A 307 22.14 -30.46 -6.24
CA ASN A 307 23.26 -30.13 -7.11
C ASN A 307 22.93 -28.82 -7.85
N PRO A 308 23.46 -27.64 -7.44
CA PRO A 308 23.44 -26.42 -8.25
C PRO A 308 24.70 -26.27 -9.12
N ASP A 309 25.59 -27.27 -9.17
CA ASP A 309 26.82 -27.19 -9.98
C ASP A 309 26.58 -27.64 -11.42
N THR A 310 25.95 -26.78 -12.21
CA THR A 310 26.08 -26.80 -13.68
C THR A 310 26.83 -25.56 -14.15
N ASN A 311 28.12 -25.73 -14.43
CA ASN A 311 29.03 -24.87 -15.19
C ASN A 311 28.87 -23.33 -15.03
N PRO A 312 29.69 -22.67 -14.18
CA PRO A 312 29.67 -21.20 -14.03
C PRO A 312 30.00 -20.45 -15.34
N VAL A 313 30.83 -21.04 -16.21
CA VAL A 313 31.24 -20.44 -17.49
C VAL A 313 30.08 -20.29 -18.49
N LEU A 314 29.08 -21.17 -18.44
CA LEU A 314 27.87 -21.11 -19.28
C LEU A 314 26.85 -20.10 -18.75
N GLN A 315 26.76 -19.94 -17.42
CA GLN A 315 25.88 -18.94 -16.79
C GLN A 315 26.37 -17.51 -17.07
N ASP A 316 27.68 -17.26 -16.98
CA ASP A 316 28.27 -15.93 -17.22
C ASP A 316 28.10 -15.45 -18.68
N THR A 317 28.19 -16.36 -19.66
CA THR A 317 27.98 -16.01 -21.08
C THR A 317 26.51 -15.71 -21.39
N THR A 318 25.58 -16.41 -20.75
CA THR A 318 24.14 -16.14 -20.90
C THR A 318 23.71 -14.83 -20.24
N ALA A 319 24.27 -14.49 -19.08
CA ALA A 319 23.96 -13.26 -18.37
C ALA A 319 24.43 -12.00 -19.11
N ALA A 320 25.64 -12.02 -19.69
CA ALA A 320 26.17 -10.91 -20.47
C ALA A 320 25.38 -10.67 -21.79
N ALA A 321 24.98 -11.75 -22.46
CA ALA A 321 24.11 -11.66 -23.64
C ALA A 321 22.73 -11.10 -23.30
N ALA A 322 22.13 -11.54 -22.18
CA ALA A 322 20.84 -11.05 -21.70
C ALA A 322 20.90 -9.55 -21.32
N LEU A 323 21.96 -9.12 -20.62
CA LEU A 323 22.22 -7.71 -20.33
C LEU A 323 22.35 -6.85 -21.60
N THR A 324 23.02 -7.37 -22.63
CA THR A 324 23.16 -6.68 -23.92
C THR A 324 21.80 -6.57 -24.62
N ALA A 325 20.99 -7.64 -24.60
CA ALA A 325 19.64 -7.63 -25.15
C ALA A 325 18.74 -6.61 -24.43
N LEU A 326 18.79 -6.56 -23.09
CA LEU A 326 18.09 -5.56 -22.31
C LEU A 326 18.53 -4.15 -22.68
N HIS A 327 19.84 -3.89 -22.76
CA HIS A 327 20.34 -2.57 -23.16
C HIS A 327 19.83 -2.14 -24.54
N LEU A 328 19.85 -3.04 -25.52
CA LEU A 328 19.33 -2.78 -26.86
C LEU A 328 17.82 -2.50 -26.83
N SER A 329 17.05 -3.27 -26.05
CA SER A 329 15.61 -3.05 -25.89
C SER A 329 15.31 -1.68 -25.27
N VAL A 330 16.11 -1.25 -24.28
CA VAL A 330 16.01 0.09 -23.68
C VAL A 330 16.28 1.19 -24.72
N GLN A 331 17.34 1.06 -25.52
CA GLN A 331 17.65 2.03 -26.57
C GLN A 331 16.50 2.11 -27.60
N GLN A 332 15.95 0.98 -28.01
CA GLN A 332 14.81 0.95 -28.92
C GLN A 332 13.59 1.69 -28.35
N VAL A 333 13.29 1.54 -27.05
CA VAL A 333 12.21 2.29 -26.41
C VAL A 333 12.49 3.80 -26.46
N LEU A 334 13.70 4.23 -26.10
CA LEU A 334 14.08 5.64 -26.10
C LEU A 334 14.02 6.28 -27.50
N GLU A 335 14.53 5.57 -28.51
CA GLU A 335 14.45 6.00 -29.92
C GLU A 335 12.99 6.14 -30.38
N ARG A 336 12.12 5.19 -30.03
CA ARG A 336 10.70 5.25 -30.37
C ARG A 336 9.96 6.39 -29.66
N VAL A 337 10.30 6.66 -28.39
CA VAL A 337 9.77 7.82 -27.67
C VAL A 337 10.17 9.12 -28.37
N ALA A 338 11.44 9.25 -28.76
CA ALA A 338 11.93 10.43 -29.47
C ALA A 338 11.32 10.59 -30.88
N ALA A 339 11.03 9.48 -31.56
CA ALA A 339 10.42 9.47 -32.89
C ALA A 339 8.89 9.69 -32.87
N SER A 340 8.25 9.57 -31.70
CA SER A 340 6.79 9.67 -31.59
C SER A 340 6.33 11.12 -31.77
N THR A 341 5.51 11.38 -32.79
CA THR A 341 4.97 12.73 -33.07
C THR A 341 3.55 12.95 -32.56
N SER A 342 2.83 11.89 -32.22
CA SER A 342 1.47 11.95 -31.68
C SER A 342 1.27 10.92 -30.56
N SER A 343 0.19 11.09 -29.79
CA SER A 343 -0.17 10.14 -28.72
C SER A 343 -0.59 8.76 -29.24
N LEU A 344 -1.05 8.69 -30.50
CA LEU A 344 -1.41 7.44 -31.16
C LEU A 344 -0.16 6.68 -31.58
N ASP A 345 0.78 7.37 -32.23
CA ASP A 345 2.08 6.79 -32.65
C ASP A 345 2.90 6.33 -31.44
N PHE A 346 2.89 7.15 -30.38
CA PHE A 346 3.51 6.81 -29.10
C PHE A 346 2.98 5.49 -28.59
N TYR A 347 1.66 5.34 -28.56
CA TYR A 347 1.03 4.13 -28.05
C TYR A 347 1.33 2.90 -28.91
N GLU A 348 1.27 3.02 -30.23
CA GLU A 348 1.52 1.90 -31.15
C GLU A 348 2.97 1.40 -31.10
N HIS A 349 3.93 2.31 -30.94
CA HIS A 349 5.35 1.97 -31.07
C HIS A 349 6.07 1.81 -29.73
N VAL A 350 5.75 2.62 -28.71
CA VAL A 350 6.46 2.62 -27.41
C VAL A 350 5.96 1.51 -26.49
N VAL A 351 4.64 1.28 -26.44
CA VAL A 351 4.05 0.30 -25.51
C VAL A 351 4.57 -1.11 -25.75
N ASP A 352 4.58 -1.55 -27.00
CA ASP A 352 5.00 -2.91 -27.34
C ASP A 352 6.51 -3.11 -27.15
N ALA A 353 7.32 -2.08 -27.46
CA ALA A 353 8.74 -2.09 -27.13
C ALA A 353 8.97 -2.16 -25.63
N PHE A 354 8.18 -1.44 -24.84
CA PHE A 354 8.34 -1.43 -23.39
C PHE A 354 7.94 -2.77 -22.76
N TRP A 355 6.89 -3.43 -23.24
CA TRP A 355 6.56 -4.79 -22.81
C TRP A 355 7.72 -5.76 -23.10
N HIS A 356 8.37 -5.64 -24.25
CA HIS A 356 9.54 -6.45 -24.58
C HIS A 356 10.74 -6.16 -23.67
N THR A 357 10.93 -4.90 -23.27
CA THR A 357 11.95 -4.54 -22.26
C THR A 357 11.66 -5.19 -20.91
N LEU A 358 10.38 -5.26 -20.49
CA LEU A 358 10.00 -5.97 -19.27
C LEU A 358 10.24 -7.48 -19.38
N ASP A 359 9.94 -8.10 -20.53
CA ASP A 359 10.29 -9.51 -20.79
C ASP A 359 11.80 -9.74 -20.56
N CYS A 360 12.65 -8.94 -21.23
CA CYS A 360 14.10 -9.06 -21.11
C CYS A 360 14.59 -8.87 -19.67
N LEU A 361 13.99 -7.92 -18.94
CA LEU A 361 14.36 -7.59 -17.57
C LEU A 361 13.98 -8.73 -16.60
N GLU A 362 12.80 -9.32 -16.80
CA GLU A 362 12.28 -10.43 -16.01
C GLU A 362 13.03 -11.74 -16.30
N ASP A 363 13.44 -11.98 -17.55
CA ASP A 363 14.30 -13.11 -17.92
C ASP A 363 15.65 -13.05 -17.20
N ILE A 364 16.29 -11.87 -17.13
CA ILE A 364 17.54 -11.70 -16.38
C ILE A 364 17.32 -12.02 -14.90
N TRP A 365 16.20 -11.58 -14.33
CA TRP A 365 15.90 -11.85 -12.92
C TRP A 365 15.47 -13.28 -12.62
N GLY A 366 14.93 -14.00 -13.61
CA GLY A 366 14.61 -15.43 -13.48
C GLY A 366 15.86 -16.31 -13.46
N VAL A 367 16.96 -15.86 -14.06
CA VAL A 367 18.22 -16.61 -14.20
C VAL A 367 19.29 -16.13 -13.22
N SER A 368 19.28 -14.85 -12.84
CA SER A 368 20.28 -14.24 -11.96
C SER A 368 19.93 -14.42 -10.49
N THR A 369 20.86 -15.00 -9.71
CA THR A 369 20.84 -14.95 -8.24
C THR A 369 21.20 -13.57 -7.70
N SER A 370 21.75 -12.69 -8.57
CA SER A 370 22.06 -11.30 -8.23
C SER A 370 20.87 -10.39 -8.53
N GLY A 371 20.47 -9.60 -7.54
CA GLY A 371 19.36 -8.65 -7.64
C GLY A 371 19.60 -7.54 -8.69
N PRO A 372 18.66 -6.60 -8.85
CA PRO A 372 18.76 -5.53 -9.84
C PRO A 372 20.01 -4.67 -9.64
N THR A 373 20.73 -4.39 -10.72
CA THR A 373 21.95 -3.55 -10.68
C THR A 373 21.62 -2.06 -10.77
N VAL A 374 22.59 -1.21 -10.41
CA VAL A 374 22.47 0.26 -10.54
C VAL A 374 22.22 0.64 -12.00
N GLU A 375 22.87 -0.05 -12.93
CA GLU A 375 22.73 0.20 -14.37
C GLU A 375 21.32 -0.11 -14.87
N MET A 376 20.76 -1.28 -14.52
CA MET A 376 19.38 -1.63 -14.87
C MET A 376 18.38 -0.61 -14.31
N THR A 377 18.58 -0.21 -13.06
CA THR A 377 17.75 0.81 -12.39
C THR A 377 17.81 2.14 -13.14
N SER A 378 19.00 2.54 -13.58
CA SER A 378 19.20 3.77 -14.35
C SER A 378 18.61 3.70 -15.77
N TRP A 379 18.63 2.54 -16.43
CA TRP A 379 17.98 2.34 -17.74
C TRP A 379 16.46 2.50 -17.65
N MET A 380 15.84 1.94 -16.62
CA MET A 380 14.41 2.13 -16.36
C MET A 380 14.10 3.60 -16.04
N GLY A 381 15.00 4.28 -15.33
CA GLY A 381 14.95 5.72 -15.11
C GLY A 381 15.00 6.53 -16.40
N ASP A 382 15.88 6.18 -17.34
CA ASP A 382 15.97 6.87 -18.63
C ASP A 382 14.66 6.78 -19.43
N ILE A 383 14.03 5.59 -19.47
CA ILE A 383 12.72 5.39 -20.10
C ILE A 383 11.66 6.23 -19.40
N LEU A 384 11.57 6.14 -18.06
CA LEU A 384 10.58 6.87 -17.27
C LEU A 384 10.67 8.39 -17.51
N TRP A 385 11.90 8.92 -17.48
CA TRP A 385 12.14 10.34 -17.73
C TRP A 385 11.72 10.75 -19.14
N ALA A 386 12.11 9.97 -20.17
CA ALA A 386 11.77 10.26 -21.56
C ALA A 386 10.25 10.22 -21.79
N VAL A 387 9.54 9.26 -21.20
CA VAL A 387 8.08 9.12 -21.34
C VAL A 387 7.32 10.32 -20.77
N VAL A 388 7.74 10.83 -19.60
CA VAL A 388 7.08 11.98 -18.96
C VAL A 388 7.48 13.30 -19.60
N CYS A 389 8.77 13.48 -19.91
CA CYS A 389 9.29 14.75 -20.43
C CYS A 389 9.15 14.94 -21.95
N SER A 390 8.81 13.89 -22.71
CA SER A 390 8.63 13.98 -24.18
C SER A 390 7.41 14.80 -24.60
N GLY A 391 6.41 14.96 -23.73
CA GLY A 391 5.18 15.69 -24.03
C GLY A 391 4.24 15.02 -25.04
N THR A 392 4.59 13.84 -25.58
CA THR A 392 3.82 13.11 -26.61
C THR A 392 3.01 11.95 -26.05
N SER A 393 3.24 11.57 -24.78
CA SER A 393 2.51 10.52 -24.09
C SER A 393 1.04 10.88 -23.83
N ARG A 394 0.18 9.87 -23.59
CA ARG A 394 -1.28 10.06 -23.38
C ARG A 394 -1.61 11.01 -22.22
N SER A 395 -0.69 11.21 -21.27
CA SER A 395 -0.77 12.21 -20.19
C SER A 395 -0.89 13.66 -20.70
N SER A 396 -0.47 13.93 -21.93
CA SER A 396 -0.60 15.25 -22.56
C SER A 396 -1.93 15.47 -23.29
N SER A 397 -2.66 14.41 -23.64
CA SER A 397 -3.81 14.50 -24.56
C SER A 397 -5.07 15.14 -23.94
N ARG A 398 -5.18 15.19 -22.60
CA ARG A 398 -6.30 15.81 -21.89
C ARG A 398 -6.06 17.28 -21.48
N LEU A 399 -4.89 17.85 -21.81
CA LEU A 399 -4.56 19.25 -21.51
C LEU A 399 -5.25 20.27 -22.43
N ASN A 400 -5.89 19.82 -23.52
CA ASN A 400 -6.59 20.69 -24.45
C ASN A 400 -8.09 20.70 -24.14
N GLU A 401 -8.48 21.36 -23.05
CA GLU A 401 -9.66 22.24 -22.99
C GLU A 401 -9.81 22.80 -21.57
N THR A 402 -9.41 24.06 -21.42
CA THR A 402 -9.75 24.98 -20.32
C THR A 402 -8.94 24.91 -19.02
N ASN A 403 -8.15 25.98 -18.81
CA ASN A 403 -7.57 26.45 -17.55
C ASN A 403 -6.29 25.77 -17.03
N VAL A 404 -5.15 26.02 -17.70
CA VAL A 404 -3.83 26.02 -17.03
C VAL A 404 -3.78 27.20 -16.06
N ARG A 405 -4.46 27.06 -14.91
CA ARG A 405 -4.23 27.93 -13.78
C ARG A 405 -3.08 27.28 -13.02
N GLN A 406 -1.87 27.83 -13.15
CA GLN A 406 -0.76 27.52 -12.26
C GLN A 406 -1.28 27.68 -10.82
N LYS A 407 -1.67 26.58 -10.18
CA LYS A 407 -1.88 26.57 -8.74
C LYS A 407 -0.50 26.63 -8.14
N GLN A 408 -0.06 27.86 -7.86
CA GLN A 408 0.99 28.08 -6.86
C GLN A 408 0.66 27.25 -5.62
N PRO A 409 1.67 26.76 -4.89
CA PRO A 409 1.45 25.99 -3.68
C PRO A 409 0.42 26.73 -2.82
N THR A 410 -0.70 26.09 -2.50
CA THR A 410 -1.35 26.41 -1.23
C THR A 410 -0.37 25.93 -0.19
N ALA A 411 0.57 26.82 0.13
CA ALA A 411 1.31 26.75 1.36
C ALA A 411 0.27 26.89 2.47
N ASP A 412 -0.39 25.78 2.82
CA ASP A 412 -0.50 25.51 4.24
C ASP A 412 0.94 25.63 4.73
N ALA A 413 1.17 26.58 5.63
CA ALA A 413 2.50 26.97 6.08
C ALA A 413 3.14 25.75 6.74
N ASP A 414 3.78 24.91 5.94
CA ASP A 414 4.62 23.82 6.40
C ASP A 414 5.70 24.47 7.25
N ASP A 415 5.63 24.22 8.55
CA ASP A 415 6.65 24.66 9.48
C ASP A 415 8.01 24.16 8.95
N GLY A 416 9.02 25.04 8.88
CA GLY A 416 10.35 24.68 8.38
C GLY A 416 10.95 23.48 9.13
N SER A 417 10.53 23.30 10.40
CA SER A 417 10.88 22.14 11.22
C SER A 417 10.35 20.80 10.65
N SER A 418 9.17 20.82 10.01
CA SER A 418 8.52 19.65 9.40
C SER A 418 9.26 19.19 8.15
N VAL A 419 9.67 20.13 7.30
CA VAL A 419 10.40 19.87 6.05
C VAL A 419 11.78 19.26 6.33
N ASP A 420 12.53 19.84 7.26
CA ASP A 420 13.87 19.34 7.63
C ASP A 420 13.81 17.94 8.24
N ARG A 421 12.78 17.66 9.06
CA ARG A 421 12.54 16.33 9.63
C ARG A 421 12.22 15.31 8.54
N ALA A 422 11.27 15.61 7.66
CA ALA A 422 10.87 14.73 6.56
C ALA A 422 12.06 14.45 5.61
N LEU A 423 12.88 15.46 5.30
CA LEU A 423 14.10 15.29 4.51
C LEU A 423 15.13 14.39 5.20
N SER A 424 15.34 14.56 6.51
CA SER A 424 16.25 13.71 7.30
C SER A 424 15.82 12.25 7.25
N TRP A 425 14.52 12.02 7.40
CA TRP A 425 13.94 10.68 7.39
C TRP A 425 14.03 10.02 6.00
N ALA A 426 13.59 10.72 4.96
CA ALA A 426 13.71 10.28 3.56
C ALA A 426 15.15 9.87 3.22
N ASN A 427 16.13 10.68 3.62
CA ASN A 427 17.54 10.38 3.41
C ASN A 427 18.01 9.12 4.14
N LYS A 428 17.66 8.96 5.43
CA LYS A 428 18.03 7.75 6.20
C LYS A 428 17.47 6.50 5.54
N TRP A 429 16.21 6.58 5.15
CA TRP A 429 15.46 5.48 4.59
C TRP A 429 15.96 5.08 3.20
N MET A 430 16.11 6.03 2.27
CA MET A 430 16.66 5.73 0.95
C MET A 430 18.08 5.15 1.04
N LYS A 431 18.93 5.66 1.94
CA LYS A 431 20.28 5.11 2.15
C LYS A 431 20.25 3.69 2.71
N ALA A 432 19.29 3.36 3.59
CA ALA A 432 19.14 2.00 4.11
C ALA A 432 18.70 1.03 3.00
N TYR A 433 17.71 1.43 2.20
CA TYR A 433 17.18 0.61 1.11
C TYR A 433 18.19 0.43 -0.03
N THR A 434 18.85 1.51 -0.46
CA THR A 434 19.89 1.48 -1.50
C THR A 434 21.04 0.56 -1.10
N ARG A 435 21.46 0.58 0.17
CA ARG A 435 22.44 -0.38 0.68
C ARG A 435 21.91 -1.80 0.51
N ARG A 436 20.66 -2.11 0.82
CA ARG A 436 20.17 -3.49 0.67
C ARG A 436 20.12 -4.00 -0.76
N ILE A 437 19.68 -3.18 -1.71
CA ILE A 437 19.61 -3.62 -3.11
C ILE A 437 21.02 -3.92 -3.65
N TYR A 438 22.01 -3.09 -3.31
CA TYR A 438 23.33 -3.14 -3.95
C TYR A 438 24.45 -3.78 -3.11
N HIS A 439 24.28 -3.95 -1.79
CA HIS A 439 25.33 -4.45 -0.87
C HIS A 439 25.58 -5.97 -0.88
N PRO A 440 24.70 -6.89 -1.33
CA PRO A 440 25.07 -8.31 -1.40
C PRO A 440 26.19 -8.60 -2.42
N PHE A 441 26.55 -7.62 -3.28
CA PHE A 441 27.40 -7.85 -4.44
C PHE A 441 28.60 -6.89 -4.57
N SER A 442 28.81 -5.96 -3.63
CA SER A 442 29.98 -5.08 -3.62
C SER A 442 31.03 -5.55 -2.60
N SER A 443 31.81 -6.57 -2.94
CA SER A 443 33.19 -6.62 -2.43
C SER A 443 33.97 -5.52 -3.14
N ALA A 444 34.67 -4.67 -2.38
CA ALA A 444 35.53 -3.57 -2.83
C ALA A 444 34.85 -2.21 -3.08
N GLU A 445 35.01 -1.33 -2.09
CA GLU A 445 35.52 0.06 -2.21
C GLU A 445 34.83 1.11 -3.13
N GLY A 446 33.74 0.81 -3.85
CA GLY A 446 33.11 1.78 -4.77
C GLY A 446 31.79 2.43 -4.30
N CYS A 447 31.00 1.78 -3.45
CA CYS A 447 29.64 2.23 -3.12
C CYS A 447 29.55 3.16 -1.88
N SER A 448 30.67 3.75 -1.46
CA SER A 448 30.76 4.56 -0.23
C SER A 448 30.30 6.02 -0.38
N SER A 449 29.76 6.44 -1.53
CA SER A 449 29.38 7.85 -1.74
C SER A 449 28.20 8.06 -2.70
N ASN A 450 26.99 7.62 -2.32
CA ASN A 450 25.75 8.20 -2.89
C ASN A 450 25.48 9.62 -2.35
N SER A 451 26.46 10.50 -2.49
CA SER A 451 26.36 11.94 -2.23
C SER A 451 25.23 12.56 -3.06
N SER A 452 25.07 12.09 -4.31
CA SER A 452 24.13 12.60 -5.30
C SER A 452 22.66 12.44 -4.90
N SER A 453 22.27 11.34 -4.24
CA SER A 453 20.86 11.15 -3.84
C SER A 453 20.45 12.11 -2.71
N SER A 454 21.39 12.50 -1.86
CA SER A 454 21.13 13.41 -0.74
C SER A 454 21.03 14.88 -1.16
N THR A 455 21.78 15.28 -2.18
CA THR A 455 21.64 16.61 -2.80
C THR A 455 20.38 16.68 -3.65
N LEU A 456 20.08 15.64 -4.45
CA LEU A 456 18.86 15.54 -5.24
C LEU A 456 17.59 15.68 -4.40
N LEU A 457 17.49 14.92 -3.30
CA LEU A 457 16.35 15.05 -2.38
C LEU A 457 16.28 16.45 -1.80
N ARG A 458 17.39 17.03 -1.34
CA ARG A 458 17.38 18.39 -0.78
C ARG A 458 16.84 19.41 -1.78
N THR A 459 17.31 19.35 -3.03
CA THR A 459 16.84 20.24 -4.11
C THR A 459 15.34 20.05 -4.37
N LEU A 460 14.83 18.81 -4.33
CA LEU A 460 13.40 18.53 -4.48
C LEU A 460 12.56 19.02 -3.30
N PHE A 461 13.01 18.83 -2.06
CA PHE A 461 12.33 19.36 -0.88
C PHE A 461 12.31 20.90 -0.88
N GLN A 462 13.36 21.55 -1.37
CA GLN A 462 13.36 23.00 -1.58
C GLN A 462 12.36 23.45 -2.65
N ALA A 463 12.17 22.66 -3.71
CA ALA A 463 11.25 22.98 -4.80
C ALA A 463 9.77 22.63 -4.48
N MET A 464 9.53 21.56 -3.74
CA MET A 464 8.21 20.92 -3.61
C MET A 464 7.70 20.77 -2.17
N GLY A 465 8.50 21.09 -1.15
CA GLY A 465 8.10 21.00 0.27
C GLY A 465 7.94 19.56 0.77
N THR A 466 7.03 19.35 1.72
CA THR A 466 6.75 18.03 2.31
C THR A 466 6.18 17.03 1.30
N ALA A 467 5.63 17.49 0.17
CA ALA A 467 5.20 16.60 -0.90
C ALA A 467 6.35 15.73 -1.44
N ALA A 468 7.61 16.19 -1.36
CA ALA A 468 8.76 15.37 -1.74
C ALA A 468 9.01 14.16 -0.82
N ALA A 469 8.32 14.06 0.32
CA ALA A 469 8.35 12.93 1.25
C ALA A 469 7.40 11.79 0.84
N ASP A 470 7.22 11.57 -0.47
CA ASP A 470 6.35 10.52 -1.01
C ASP A 470 7.19 9.33 -1.54
N PRO A 471 6.83 8.07 -1.21
CA PRO A 471 7.53 6.89 -1.74
C PRO A 471 7.60 6.84 -3.27
N PHE A 472 6.62 7.38 -3.99
CA PHE A 472 6.70 7.51 -5.45
C PHE A 472 7.85 8.42 -5.88
N VAL A 473 8.01 9.57 -5.23
CA VAL A 473 9.12 10.52 -5.49
C VAL A 473 10.45 9.84 -5.26
N TRP A 474 10.58 9.08 -4.17
CA TRP A 474 11.83 8.38 -3.82
C TRP A 474 12.17 7.27 -4.80
N THR A 475 11.15 6.55 -5.29
CA THR A 475 11.29 5.55 -6.37
C THR A 475 11.94 6.20 -7.59
N CYS A 476 11.37 7.32 -8.05
CA CYS A 476 11.89 8.04 -9.21
C CYS A 476 13.31 8.58 -8.95
N VAL A 477 13.57 9.16 -7.78
CA VAL A 477 14.91 9.65 -7.40
C VAL A 477 15.94 8.52 -7.44
N MET A 478 15.61 7.33 -6.92
CA MET A 478 16.50 6.17 -7.00
C MET A 478 16.77 5.72 -8.43
N MET A 479 15.76 5.76 -9.31
CA MET A 479 15.92 5.46 -10.73
C MET A 479 16.77 6.52 -11.46
N PHE A 480 16.75 7.77 -11.01
CA PHE A 480 17.48 8.88 -11.64
C PHE A 480 18.88 9.14 -11.08
N ALA A 481 19.16 8.71 -9.84
CA ALA A 481 20.32 9.13 -9.06
C ALA A 481 21.69 8.92 -9.75
N ALA A 482 21.79 7.93 -10.63
CA ALA A 482 23.05 7.59 -11.31
C ALA A 482 23.28 8.38 -12.62
N ARG A 483 22.24 8.91 -13.26
CA ARG A 483 22.33 9.42 -14.65
C ARG A 483 21.70 10.78 -14.90
N LYS A 484 20.84 11.28 -14.02
CA LYS A 484 20.20 12.60 -14.17
C LYS A 484 20.79 13.61 -13.21
N VAL A 485 20.91 14.85 -13.67
CA VAL A 485 21.32 15.97 -12.82
C VAL A 485 20.11 16.57 -12.10
N ASP A 486 20.35 17.29 -11.00
CA ASP A 486 19.30 17.91 -10.17
C ASP A 486 18.27 18.71 -10.99
N ALA A 487 18.72 19.50 -11.97
CA ALA A 487 17.84 20.29 -12.81
C ALA A 487 16.88 19.42 -13.66
N GLU A 488 17.35 18.28 -14.19
CA GLU A 488 16.53 17.36 -14.98
C GLU A 488 15.50 16.64 -14.12
N VAL A 489 15.87 16.30 -12.89
CA VAL A 489 14.97 15.66 -11.93
C VAL A 489 13.88 16.63 -11.47
N VAL A 490 14.24 17.88 -11.15
CA VAL A 490 13.25 18.94 -10.84
C VAL A 490 12.32 19.18 -12.04
N THR A 491 12.88 19.20 -13.25
CA THR A 491 12.09 19.35 -14.49
C THR A 491 11.09 18.21 -14.65
N PHE A 492 11.49 16.96 -14.38
CA PHE A 492 10.60 15.81 -14.41
C PHE A 492 9.41 15.99 -13.47
N PHE A 493 9.65 16.33 -12.19
CA PHE A 493 8.56 16.48 -11.22
C PHE A 493 7.71 17.71 -11.46
N THR A 494 8.29 18.79 -11.98
CA THR A 494 7.52 19.97 -12.38
C THR A 494 6.63 19.66 -13.59
N THR A 495 7.17 18.93 -14.58
CA THR A 495 6.39 18.47 -15.73
C THR A 495 5.25 17.56 -15.29
N LEU A 496 5.56 16.55 -14.47
CA LEU A 496 4.55 15.63 -13.94
C LEU A 496 3.47 16.37 -13.14
N ARG A 497 3.86 17.31 -12.27
CA ARG A 497 2.91 18.14 -11.50
C ARG A 497 2.01 18.98 -12.40
N ASN A 498 2.52 19.49 -13.52
CA ASN A 498 1.72 20.23 -14.49
C ASN A 498 0.74 19.32 -15.26
N HIS A 499 0.98 18.00 -15.31
CA HIS A 499 -0.02 17.01 -15.69
C HIS A 499 -0.92 16.72 -14.47
N ASP A 500 -1.78 17.68 -14.12
CA ASP A 500 -2.64 17.66 -12.92
C ASP A 500 -3.36 16.31 -12.73
N ASP A 501 -3.85 15.73 -13.82
CA ASP A 501 -4.56 14.44 -13.83
C ASP A 501 -3.69 13.23 -13.46
N MET A 502 -2.37 13.27 -13.66
CA MET A 502 -1.50 12.12 -13.41
C MET A 502 -0.79 12.22 -12.07
N ALA A 503 -0.32 13.42 -11.73
CA ALA A 503 0.28 13.69 -10.43
C ALA A 503 -0.71 13.41 -9.28
N ALA A 504 -1.99 13.73 -9.45
CA ALA A 504 -3.00 13.49 -8.40
C ALA A 504 -3.17 12.01 -7.99
N TYR A 505 -2.84 11.05 -8.87
CA TYR A 505 -3.01 9.62 -8.60
C TYR A 505 -1.72 8.89 -8.26
N LEU A 506 -0.58 9.34 -8.81
CA LEU A 506 0.73 8.74 -8.54
C LEU A 506 1.45 9.36 -7.34
N TRP A 507 1.10 10.59 -6.97
CA TRP A 507 1.76 11.34 -5.92
C TRP A 507 0.76 11.74 -4.82
N PRO A 508 0.34 10.77 -3.97
CA PRO A 508 -0.61 10.96 -2.87
C PRO A 508 -0.36 12.20 -2.01
N GLN A 509 0.90 12.47 -1.64
CA GLN A 509 1.25 13.59 -0.74
C GLN A 509 0.95 14.97 -1.34
N LEU A 510 0.73 15.10 -2.66
CA LEU A 510 0.30 16.38 -3.26
C LEU A 510 -1.12 16.80 -2.86
N GLN A 511 -1.99 15.85 -2.50
CA GLN A 511 -3.39 16.12 -2.20
C GLN A 511 -3.66 16.35 -0.70
N GLY A 512 -2.67 16.09 0.16
CA GLY A 512 -2.80 16.13 1.62
C GLY A 512 -3.66 15.01 2.21
N HIS A 513 -3.61 14.84 3.54
CA HIS A 513 -4.31 13.77 4.28
C HIS A 513 -5.49 14.25 5.13
N VAL A 514 -5.91 15.51 4.96
CA VAL A 514 -6.93 16.13 5.83
C VAL A 514 -8.34 15.58 5.53
N HIS A 515 -8.60 15.23 4.27
CA HIS A 515 -9.86 14.68 3.80
C HIS A 515 -9.66 13.31 3.13
N LEU A 516 -10.76 12.68 2.72
CA LEU A 516 -10.71 11.48 1.89
C LEU A 516 -9.91 11.78 0.61
N ASN A 517 -8.83 11.02 0.37
CA ASN A 517 -8.05 11.17 -0.86
C ASN A 517 -8.86 10.64 -2.05
N ARG A 518 -9.60 11.56 -2.70
CA ARG A 518 -10.57 11.23 -3.76
C ARG A 518 -9.91 10.53 -4.96
N PRO A 519 -8.76 10.98 -5.51
CA PRO A 519 -8.06 10.26 -6.57
C PRO A 519 -7.79 8.79 -6.23
N LEU A 520 -7.18 8.53 -5.07
CA LEU A 520 -6.84 7.18 -4.64
C LEU A 520 -8.09 6.31 -4.42
N THR A 521 -9.14 6.91 -3.83
CA THR A 521 -10.43 6.25 -3.61
C THR A 521 -11.12 5.89 -4.93
N ARG A 522 -11.03 6.73 -5.96
CA ARG A 522 -11.58 6.44 -7.29
C ARG A 522 -10.93 5.22 -7.93
N VAL A 523 -9.60 5.09 -7.82
CA VAL A 523 -8.89 3.90 -8.32
C VAL A 523 -9.39 2.66 -7.58
N ALA A 524 -9.48 2.71 -6.25
CA ALA A 524 -10.01 1.60 -5.47
C ALA A 524 -11.47 1.25 -5.81
N ALA A 525 -12.32 2.24 -6.06
CA ALA A 525 -13.71 2.03 -6.48
C ALA A 525 -13.80 1.36 -7.85
N ALA A 526 -12.95 1.75 -8.80
CA ALA A 526 -12.87 1.10 -10.10
C ALA A 526 -12.36 -0.34 -9.98
N VAL A 527 -11.34 -0.59 -9.14
CA VAL A 527 -10.85 -1.95 -8.84
C VAL A 527 -11.97 -2.80 -8.24
N GLU A 528 -12.69 -2.30 -7.23
CA GLU A 528 -13.81 -2.98 -6.58
C GLU A 528 -14.90 -3.37 -7.60
N LEU A 529 -15.27 -2.47 -8.51
CA LEU A 529 -16.24 -2.74 -9.58
C LEU A 529 -15.76 -3.82 -10.57
N ILE A 530 -14.50 -3.81 -10.96
CA ILE A 530 -13.95 -4.81 -11.89
C ILE A 530 -13.84 -6.18 -11.22
N LEU A 531 -13.39 -6.25 -9.96
CA LEU A 531 -13.36 -7.50 -9.21
C LEU A 531 -14.76 -8.09 -9.08
N HIS A 532 -15.76 -7.24 -8.82
CA HIS A 532 -17.14 -7.67 -8.78
C HIS A 532 -17.59 -8.31 -10.10
N ALA A 533 -17.32 -7.65 -11.23
CA ALA A 533 -17.77 -8.10 -12.54
C ALA A 533 -17.04 -9.36 -13.04
N ASP A 534 -15.70 -9.37 -12.93
CA ASP A 534 -14.86 -10.35 -13.61
C ASP A 534 -14.22 -11.37 -12.66
N PHE A 535 -14.06 -11.04 -11.36
CA PHE A 535 -13.36 -11.86 -10.37
C PHE A 535 -14.13 -12.00 -9.04
N PRO A 536 -15.40 -12.43 -9.05
CA PRO A 536 -16.23 -12.47 -7.82
C PRO A 536 -15.68 -13.43 -6.75
N HIS A 537 -14.85 -14.40 -7.13
CA HIS A 537 -14.16 -15.29 -6.21
C HIS A 537 -13.10 -14.56 -5.36
N ILE A 538 -12.36 -13.61 -5.95
CA ILE A 538 -11.40 -12.78 -5.23
C ILE A 538 -12.15 -11.88 -4.26
N GLU A 539 -13.19 -11.21 -4.73
CA GLU A 539 -14.03 -10.34 -3.89
C GLU A 539 -14.61 -11.11 -2.70
N LEU A 540 -15.17 -12.30 -2.93
CA LEU A 540 -15.72 -13.14 -1.87
C LEU A 540 -14.66 -13.55 -0.84
N ALA A 541 -13.45 -13.90 -1.29
CA ALA A 541 -12.35 -14.25 -0.41
C ALA A 541 -11.92 -13.05 0.45
N LEU A 542 -11.77 -11.85 -0.15
CA LEU A 542 -11.47 -10.62 0.59
C LEU A 542 -12.53 -10.30 1.65
N ARG A 543 -13.82 -10.49 1.32
CA ARG A 543 -14.92 -10.31 2.27
C ARG A 543 -14.87 -11.32 3.42
N ARG A 544 -14.56 -12.59 3.15
CA ARG A 544 -14.38 -13.61 4.20
C ARG A 544 -13.21 -13.28 5.13
N LEU A 545 -12.18 -12.64 4.59
CA LEU A 545 -11.04 -12.14 5.35
C LEU A 545 -11.34 -10.81 6.06
N ASP A 546 -12.54 -10.23 5.91
CA ASP A 546 -12.92 -8.91 6.41
C ASP A 546 -11.91 -7.81 5.97
N CYS A 547 -11.36 -7.94 4.76
CA CYS A 547 -10.34 -7.03 4.23
C CYS A 547 -10.92 -6.21 3.06
N PRO A 548 -11.16 -4.90 3.24
CA PRO A 548 -11.74 -4.10 2.17
C PRO A 548 -10.73 -3.83 1.06
N VAL A 549 -11.20 -3.86 -0.19
CA VAL A 549 -10.41 -3.52 -1.39
C VAL A 549 -9.78 -2.13 -1.25
N LEU A 550 -10.55 -1.17 -0.72
CA LEU A 550 -10.05 0.19 -0.48
C LEU A 550 -8.81 0.21 0.40
N SER A 551 -8.83 -0.49 1.53
CA SER A 551 -7.69 -0.52 2.46
C SER A 551 -6.44 -1.11 1.83
N LEU A 552 -6.57 -2.17 1.02
CA LEU A 552 -5.44 -2.77 0.30
C LEU A 552 -4.87 -1.82 -0.76
N VAL A 553 -5.75 -1.29 -1.62
CA VAL A 553 -5.34 -0.45 -2.75
C VAL A 553 -4.73 0.87 -2.27
N LEU A 554 -5.32 1.52 -1.25
CA LEU A 554 -4.76 2.73 -0.65
C LEU A 554 -3.38 2.48 -0.05
N ARG A 555 -3.19 1.36 0.65
CA ARG A 555 -1.90 0.99 1.21
C ARG A 555 -0.84 0.84 0.13
N TRP A 556 -1.17 0.17 -0.97
CA TRP A 556 -0.25 0.00 -2.09
C TRP A 556 0.07 1.31 -2.80
N GLN A 557 -0.91 2.20 -2.94
CA GLN A 557 -0.73 3.53 -3.54
C GLN A 557 0.16 4.42 -2.68
N GLN A 558 -0.14 4.53 -1.38
CA GLN A 558 0.65 5.36 -0.45
C GLN A 558 2.06 4.83 -0.22
N GLY A 559 2.24 3.51 -0.26
CA GLY A 559 3.55 2.87 -0.11
C GLY A 559 4.32 2.70 -1.42
N CYS A 560 3.77 3.08 -2.58
CA CYS A 560 4.33 2.76 -3.91
C CYS A 560 4.81 1.28 -4.01
N PHE A 561 4.06 0.36 -3.39
CA PHE A 561 4.39 -1.07 -3.25
C PHE A 561 5.71 -1.46 -2.53
N TRP A 562 6.44 -0.54 -1.92
CA TRP A 562 7.74 -0.81 -1.29
C TRP A 562 7.73 -1.90 -0.21
N ASN A 563 6.57 -2.16 0.42
CA ASN A 563 6.41 -3.20 1.44
C ASN A 563 5.88 -4.54 0.90
N VAL A 564 5.60 -4.64 -0.40
CA VAL A 564 4.78 -5.72 -0.99
C VAL A 564 5.41 -6.36 -2.22
N LEU A 565 6.00 -5.55 -3.11
CA LEU A 565 6.66 -6.00 -4.35
C LEU A 565 8.18 -5.92 -4.23
N ASN A 566 8.88 -6.61 -5.12
CA ASN A 566 10.34 -6.47 -5.25
C ASN A 566 10.68 -5.21 -6.04
N TRP A 567 11.91 -4.68 -5.88
CA TRP A 567 12.34 -3.44 -6.53
C TRP A 567 12.10 -3.42 -8.04
N GLY A 568 12.40 -4.53 -8.69
CA GLY A 568 12.19 -4.68 -10.13
C GLY A 568 10.73 -4.51 -10.56
N ASP A 569 9.82 -5.06 -9.77
CA ASP A 569 8.39 -5.03 -10.05
C ASP A 569 7.82 -3.63 -9.75
N ILE A 570 8.38 -2.91 -8.77
CA ILE A 570 8.07 -1.50 -8.46
C ILE A 570 8.46 -0.59 -9.62
N MET A 571 9.69 -0.73 -10.15
CA MET A 571 10.14 0.03 -11.33
C MET A 571 9.24 -0.24 -12.53
N GLY A 572 8.93 -1.52 -12.80
CA GLY A 572 8.02 -1.93 -13.86
C GLY A 572 6.63 -1.30 -13.70
N PHE A 573 6.07 -1.33 -12.50
CA PHE A 573 4.78 -0.72 -12.18
C PHE A 573 4.76 0.78 -12.50
N VAL A 574 5.70 1.55 -11.94
CA VAL A 574 5.74 3.01 -12.13
C VAL A 574 5.88 3.36 -13.61
N THR A 575 6.79 2.70 -14.32
CA THR A 575 6.99 2.98 -15.75
C THR A 575 5.80 2.53 -16.60
N LEU A 576 5.16 1.40 -16.30
CA LEU A 576 3.92 0.97 -16.98
C LEU A 576 2.81 2.01 -16.83
N VAL A 577 2.64 2.58 -15.63
CA VAL A 577 1.63 3.62 -15.41
C VAL A 577 1.91 4.85 -16.27
N CYS A 578 3.17 5.28 -16.34
CA CYS A 578 3.55 6.43 -17.16
C CYS A 578 3.39 6.18 -18.66
N VAL A 579 3.67 4.96 -19.12
CA VAL A 579 3.55 4.59 -20.54
C VAL A 579 2.09 4.46 -20.97
N HIS A 580 1.23 3.85 -20.15
CA HIS A 580 -0.18 3.59 -20.51
C HIS A 580 -1.14 4.70 -20.07
N GLY A 581 -0.75 5.54 -19.12
CA GLY A 581 -1.57 6.57 -18.49
C GLY A 581 -2.27 6.11 -17.20
N VAL A 582 -2.95 7.04 -16.52
CA VAL A 582 -3.54 6.86 -15.18
C VAL A 582 -4.53 5.69 -15.11
N ASP A 583 -5.33 5.48 -16.14
CA ASP A 583 -6.33 4.39 -16.19
C ASP A 583 -5.69 3.01 -15.96
N SER A 584 -4.41 2.86 -16.32
CA SER A 584 -3.67 1.61 -16.15
C SER A 584 -3.45 1.22 -14.70
N LEU A 585 -3.45 2.18 -13.76
CA LEU A 585 -3.37 1.91 -12.32
C LEU A 585 -4.41 0.87 -11.90
N VAL A 586 -5.66 1.07 -12.33
CA VAL A 586 -6.77 0.18 -11.99
C VAL A 586 -6.48 -1.25 -12.46
N TYR A 587 -6.07 -1.42 -13.73
CA TYR A 587 -5.82 -2.75 -14.28
C TYR A 587 -4.61 -3.42 -13.63
N LEU A 588 -3.55 -2.67 -13.32
CA LEU A 588 -2.37 -3.21 -12.64
C LEU A 588 -2.69 -3.66 -11.21
N TYR A 589 -3.52 -2.93 -10.47
CA TYR A 589 -4.00 -3.39 -9.16
C TYR A 589 -4.85 -4.67 -9.25
N VAL A 590 -5.70 -4.79 -10.27
CA VAL A 590 -6.46 -6.02 -10.53
C VAL A 590 -5.52 -7.18 -10.88
N VAL A 591 -4.47 -6.94 -11.67
CA VAL A 591 -3.44 -7.94 -11.98
C VAL A 591 -2.74 -8.43 -10.71
N VAL A 592 -2.34 -7.51 -9.82
CA VAL A 592 -1.73 -7.85 -8.53
C VAL A 592 -2.66 -8.73 -7.68
N LEU A 593 -3.93 -8.35 -7.57
CA LEU A 593 -4.93 -9.14 -6.83
C LEU A 593 -5.18 -10.51 -7.46
N HIS A 594 -5.21 -10.60 -8.78
CA HIS A 594 -5.34 -11.86 -9.50
C HIS A 594 -4.14 -12.77 -9.26
N HIS A 595 -2.94 -12.22 -9.21
CA HIS A 595 -1.72 -12.97 -8.89
C HIS A 595 -1.75 -13.49 -7.44
N ILE A 596 -2.10 -12.65 -6.46
CA ILE A 596 -2.28 -13.06 -5.05
C ILE A 596 -3.32 -14.18 -4.95
N ALA A 597 -4.46 -14.02 -5.62
CA ALA A 597 -5.52 -15.01 -5.66
C ALA A 597 -5.07 -16.36 -6.24
N THR A 598 -4.20 -16.33 -7.24
CA THR A 598 -3.71 -17.53 -7.92
C THR A 598 -2.70 -18.31 -7.07
N HIS A 599 -1.90 -17.62 -6.25
CA HIS A 599 -0.72 -18.25 -5.63
C HIS A 599 -0.70 -18.26 -4.09
N GLN A 600 -1.39 -17.35 -3.41
CA GLN A 600 -1.21 -17.15 -1.97
C GLN A 600 -2.52 -17.05 -1.18
N LEU A 601 -3.62 -16.64 -1.82
CA LEU A 601 -4.83 -16.27 -1.09
C LEU A 601 -5.41 -17.41 -0.25
N ASP A 602 -5.30 -18.66 -0.72
CA ASP A 602 -5.73 -19.84 0.03
C ASP A 602 -4.91 -20.12 1.30
N ALA A 603 -3.66 -19.64 1.34
CA ALA A 603 -2.78 -19.77 2.51
C ALA A 603 -2.97 -18.63 3.53
N VAL A 604 -3.74 -17.58 3.18
CA VAL A 604 -3.95 -16.41 4.05
C VAL A 604 -5.14 -16.66 4.97
N ALA A 605 -4.87 -16.79 6.28
CA ALA A 605 -5.90 -17.08 7.28
C ALA A 605 -6.68 -15.84 7.78
N THR A 606 -6.08 -14.64 7.70
CA THR A 606 -6.68 -13.41 8.26
C THR A 606 -6.47 -12.20 7.38
N GLY A 607 -7.38 -11.22 7.45
CA GLY A 607 -7.23 -9.94 6.74
C GLY A 607 -6.00 -9.13 7.20
N ALA A 608 -5.57 -9.29 8.46
CA ALA A 608 -4.32 -8.68 8.94
C ALA A 608 -3.10 -9.28 8.24
N ALA A 609 -3.06 -10.62 8.10
CA ALA A 609 -2.01 -11.30 7.34
C ALA A 609 -2.02 -10.89 5.86
N LEU A 610 -3.20 -10.67 5.26
CA LEU A 610 -3.30 -10.16 3.89
C LEU A 610 -2.74 -8.75 3.74
N LEU A 611 -3.05 -7.86 4.68
CA LEU A 611 -2.54 -6.48 4.68
C LEU A 611 -1.01 -6.45 4.81
N GLN A 612 -0.43 -7.40 5.54
CA GLN A 612 1.02 -7.56 5.70
C GLN A 612 1.66 -8.48 4.65
N LEU A 613 0.88 -8.96 3.68
CA LEU A 613 1.35 -9.93 2.71
C LEU A 613 2.39 -9.31 1.81
N GLN A 614 3.44 -10.08 1.57
CA GLN A 614 4.38 -9.83 0.51
C GLN A 614 4.18 -10.87 -0.57
N ILE A 615 4.23 -10.44 -1.82
CA ILE A 615 3.81 -11.23 -2.96
C ILE A 615 4.89 -12.27 -3.31
N THR A 616 4.51 -13.55 -3.24
CA THR A 616 5.33 -14.73 -3.58
C THR A 616 4.45 -15.78 -4.29
N PRO A 617 4.87 -16.40 -5.42
CA PRO A 617 6.10 -16.17 -6.15
C PRO A 617 6.18 -14.74 -6.71
N ARG A 618 7.32 -14.37 -7.26
CA ARG A 618 7.52 -13.04 -7.83
C ARG A 618 6.50 -12.75 -8.94
N LEU A 619 5.98 -11.53 -8.95
CA LEU A 619 5.13 -11.02 -10.03
C LEU A 619 5.96 -10.77 -11.28
N SER A 620 5.54 -11.33 -12.42
CA SER A 620 6.06 -11.01 -13.75
C SER A 620 4.99 -10.22 -14.50
N TRP A 621 5.24 -8.93 -14.74
CA TRP A 621 4.30 -8.05 -15.42
C TRP A 621 4.04 -8.53 -16.85
N SER A 622 5.07 -9.02 -17.53
CA SER A 622 4.96 -9.51 -18.89
C SER A 622 3.99 -10.68 -19.05
N ALA A 623 4.04 -11.65 -18.13
CA ALA A 623 3.15 -12.80 -18.11
C ALA A 623 1.66 -12.39 -18.01
N TYR A 624 1.39 -11.24 -17.39
CA TYR A 624 0.04 -10.69 -17.26
C TYR A 624 -0.35 -9.68 -18.34
N ARG A 625 0.49 -9.41 -19.35
CA ARG A 625 0.15 -8.57 -20.51
C ARG A 625 -1.18 -8.97 -21.18
N PRO A 626 -1.51 -10.26 -21.40
CA PRO A 626 -2.79 -10.65 -21.97
C PRO A 626 -3.98 -10.30 -21.08
N LEU A 627 -3.83 -10.46 -19.77
CA LEU A 627 -4.87 -10.08 -18.79
C LEU A 627 -5.05 -8.55 -18.78
N PHE A 628 -3.96 -7.80 -18.68
CA PHE A 628 -3.98 -6.34 -18.71
C PHE A 628 -4.71 -5.81 -19.96
N ASN A 629 -4.36 -6.31 -21.15
CA ASN A 629 -4.98 -5.89 -22.40
C ASN A 629 -6.47 -6.23 -22.46
N ARG A 630 -6.88 -7.40 -21.93
CA ARG A 630 -8.28 -7.81 -21.84
C ARG A 630 -9.07 -6.87 -20.94
N LEU A 631 -8.55 -6.58 -19.74
CA LEU A 631 -9.18 -5.68 -18.78
C LEU A 631 -9.36 -4.29 -19.35
N ARG A 632 -8.30 -3.74 -19.96
CA ARG A 632 -8.36 -2.45 -20.62
C ARG A 632 -9.40 -2.43 -21.73
N LYS A 633 -9.44 -3.46 -22.59
CA LYS A 633 -10.44 -3.53 -23.67
C LYS A 633 -11.88 -3.60 -23.14
N ALA A 634 -12.10 -4.33 -22.05
CA ALA A 634 -13.43 -4.55 -21.49
C ALA A 634 -13.94 -3.36 -20.66
N HIS A 635 -13.05 -2.67 -19.93
CA HIS A 635 -13.44 -1.72 -18.87
C HIS A 635 -12.93 -0.29 -19.08
N TYR A 636 -12.33 0.04 -20.23
CA TYR A 636 -11.80 1.39 -20.50
C TYR A 636 -12.82 2.50 -20.24
N GLU A 637 -14.04 2.36 -20.74
CA GLU A 637 -15.09 3.36 -20.58
C GLU A 637 -15.51 3.52 -19.11
N LEU A 638 -15.68 2.40 -18.41
CA LEU A 638 -16.01 2.38 -16.98
C LEU A 638 -14.94 3.10 -16.15
N VAL A 639 -13.68 2.76 -16.38
CA VAL A 639 -12.55 3.35 -15.65
C VAL A 639 -12.40 4.83 -15.99
N ALA A 640 -12.50 5.20 -17.26
CA ALA A 640 -12.43 6.60 -17.68
C ALA A 640 -13.56 7.43 -17.03
N GLU A 641 -14.78 6.92 -16.99
CA GLU A 641 -15.92 7.58 -16.33
C GLU A 641 -15.63 7.84 -14.84
N ILE A 642 -15.22 6.81 -14.08
CA ILE A 642 -14.97 6.92 -12.63
C ILE A 642 -13.82 7.90 -12.33
N LEU A 643 -12.73 7.84 -13.11
CA LEU A 643 -11.56 8.67 -12.90
C LEU A 643 -11.77 10.15 -13.34
N THR A 644 -12.69 10.41 -14.26
CA THR A 644 -12.97 11.77 -14.78
C THR A 644 -14.14 12.49 -14.11
N GLN A 645 -14.94 11.80 -13.28
CA GLN A 645 -16.07 12.41 -12.61
C GLN A 645 -15.67 13.70 -11.87
N PRO A 646 -16.27 14.86 -12.23
CA PRO A 646 -15.85 16.15 -11.74
C PRO A 646 -15.92 16.19 -10.22
N ILE A 647 -14.93 16.85 -9.63
CA ILE A 647 -14.95 17.21 -8.22
C ILE A 647 -16.11 18.18 -8.06
N GLN A 648 -17.29 17.71 -7.68
CA GLN A 648 -18.26 18.60 -7.07
C GLN A 648 -17.61 19.07 -5.78
N SER A 649 -17.02 20.27 -5.87
CA SER A 649 -16.54 21.05 -4.76
C SER A 649 -17.69 21.13 -3.77
N ASP A 650 -17.37 20.89 -2.51
CA ASP A 650 -18.27 21.05 -1.39
C ASP A 650 -19.02 22.38 -1.56
N ALA A 651 -20.30 22.29 -1.93
CA ALA A 651 -21.22 23.35 -1.60
C ALA A 651 -21.22 23.33 -0.07
N THR A 652 -20.38 24.17 0.52
CA THR A 652 -20.43 24.51 1.93
C THR A 652 -21.90 24.73 2.27
N PRO A 653 -22.52 23.94 3.15
CA PRO A 653 -23.80 24.36 3.71
C PRO A 653 -23.51 25.69 4.41
N GLN A 654 -24.21 26.75 3.97
CA GLN A 654 -24.19 28.06 4.60
C GLN A 654 -24.59 27.98 6.08
#